data_AF-A0A3D1INC7-F1
#
_entry.id   AF-A0A3D1INC7-F1
#
_cell.length_a   1.000
_cell.length_b   1.000
_cell.length_c   1.000
_cell.angle_alpha   90.00
_cell.angle_beta   90.00
_cell.angle_gamma   90.00
#
_symmetry.space_group_name_H-M   'P 1'
#
loop_
_entity.id
_entity.type
_entity.pdbx_description
1 polymer ?
#
loop_
_entity_poly.entity_id
_entity_poly.type
_entity_poly.pdbx_seq_one_letter_code
_entity_poly.pdbx_strand_id
1 'polypeptide(L)'
;QTLYVTAAGSDKLFTLDAATGKILGRTSVGAVPRGIALDEDHAWVLNAVANTVSVVNITDRTTPKTRASITLHDPTHPDFKRGRIAFNTAKASTTATFSCASCHPDGHTDQLLWVLDTPIVTRGNQIMPRSTMPIRGLRDTAPFHWDGIPGDPYGGINSASIRRHVKPNSSVDKPESQTRHLIDGGLASTMARVGDETKNDEGKAGLLSKSERDDMAKFLLNVTYPPAQRRAFDNELSERAQEGFELFHITGDVGGTPGGNLCGNCHRMPFWVSTNTPGTGMDAPTWRGAYDRFLILPQGRLNIIDFPFYRRVAEQGIPERSVWQFSWGGRRAFDPVWEMVLEGSTGHSGSFARQVTLNESTVDEPLTNDLLEALETSCSEGGVVLQVEGVFFKNDQAIPVMFQFANGYKSVEGEQSYSRAKLLEMAAEGNFIGTFTGRHGENADYDHPQPALWTLGPIHSQRGKQKFPELAGDNKTMTISGRHVREGAQILVDGHKVEGSIKIGDKDRLEITLTQLPAIGMHFLQVQNQGGLFSNDFIFHVTADTNLQEALGTAVRIGDRSVVLETLAAGANPDLPVETGNTALSTAAFHGQLDVMRLLLEKGGEVNAVNEDGNTALHVAAFMCRTEIVQMLLSKGASVTQRNGRRERAIDTVSGAWSEGLAGFYRSLNTSATNKVDLEQIQKLRPQIAKLLREHAAKQRP
;
A
#
# COMPACT_ATOMS: atom_id res chain seq x y z
N GLN A 1 11.72 51.28 19.42
CA GLN A 1 11.59 50.57 18.14
C GLN A 1 10.36 49.67 18.22
N THR A 2 9.55 49.57 17.16
CA THR A 2 8.32 48.76 17.18
C THR A 2 8.52 47.50 16.34
N LEU A 3 8.17 46.34 16.89
CA LEU A 3 8.09 45.07 16.16
C LEU A 3 6.64 44.81 15.73
N TYR A 4 6.48 44.22 14.55
CA TYR A 4 5.20 43.71 14.06
C TYR A 4 5.29 42.19 14.02
N VAL A 5 4.39 41.52 14.73
CA VAL A 5 4.44 40.06 14.92
C VAL A 5 3.08 39.46 14.66
N THR A 6 3.05 38.34 13.96
CA THR A 6 1.86 37.53 13.74
C THR A 6 1.96 36.23 14.53
N ALA A 7 0.83 35.71 15.00
CA ALA A 7 0.77 34.41 15.66
C ALA A 7 -0.10 33.45 14.86
N ALA A 8 0.54 32.46 14.24
CA ALA A 8 -0.01 31.54 13.24
C ALA A 8 -1.32 30.83 13.66
N GLY A 9 -1.50 30.49 14.95
CA GLY A 9 -2.76 29.88 15.42
C GLY A 9 -3.87 30.87 15.78
N SER A 10 -3.54 32.14 16.03
CA SER A 10 -4.44 33.07 16.73
C SER A 10 -5.17 34.07 15.84
N ASP A 11 -4.94 34.07 14.53
CA ASP A 11 -5.46 35.06 13.56
C ASP A 11 -5.15 36.53 13.93
N LYS A 12 -4.06 36.78 14.68
CA LYS A 12 -3.68 38.13 15.15
C LYS A 12 -2.37 38.65 14.57
N LEU A 13 -2.34 39.97 14.37
CA LEU A 13 -1.14 40.79 14.30
C LEU A 13 -1.05 41.66 15.56
N PHE A 14 0.15 41.75 16.13
CA PHE A 14 0.48 42.57 17.29
C PHE A 14 1.61 43.54 16.95
N THR A 15 1.54 44.74 17.52
CA THR A 15 2.65 45.67 17.59
C THR A 15 3.27 45.59 18.99
N LEU A 16 4.59 45.54 19.07
CA LEU A 16 5.30 45.42 20.35
C LEU A 16 6.40 46.46 20.45
N ASP A 17 6.64 46.93 21.66
CA ASP A 17 7.86 47.66 21.97
C ASP A 17 9.04 46.67 21.97
N ALA A 18 10.03 46.91 21.10
CA ALA A 18 11.13 45.99 20.87
C ALA A 18 12.05 45.81 22.09
N ALA A 19 12.12 46.81 22.98
CA ALA A 19 13.02 46.78 24.13
C ALA A 19 12.39 46.06 25.33
N THR A 20 11.09 46.26 25.54
CA THR A 20 10.36 45.75 26.71
C THR A 20 9.54 44.51 26.42
N GLY A 21 9.26 44.21 25.15
CA GLY A 21 8.31 43.17 24.74
C GLY A 21 6.85 43.52 25.04
N LYS A 22 6.55 44.74 25.49
CA LYS A 22 5.19 45.17 25.81
C LYS A 22 4.36 45.24 24.53
N ILE A 23 3.20 44.59 24.54
CA ILE A 23 2.20 44.74 23.47
C ILE A 23 1.66 46.17 23.47
N LEU A 24 1.80 46.86 22.35
CA LEU A 24 1.32 48.22 22.12
C LEU A 24 -0.10 48.23 21.56
N GLY A 25 -0.38 47.33 20.61
CA GLY A 25 -1.64 47.23 19.90
C GLY A 25 -1.81 45.86 19.25
N ARG A 26 -3.03 45.55 18.83
CA ARG A 26 -3.37 44.28 18.15
C ARG A 26 -4.57 44.43 17.23
N THR A 27 -4.60 43.61 16.19
CA THR A 27 -5.73 43.53 15.25
C THR A 27 -5.94 42.11 14.75
N SER A 28 -7.14 41.81 14.26
CA SER A 28 -7.45 40.53 13.64
C SER A 28 -7.07 40.54 12.16
N VAL A 29 -6.43 39.48 11.69
CA VAL A 29 -6.09 39.20 10.30
C VAL A 29 -6.74 37.87 9.88
N GLY A 30 -6.40 37.34 8.72
CA GLY A 30 -6.92 36.06 8.25
C GLY A 30 -6.27 34.84 8.94
N ALA A 31 -6.65 33.64 8.49
CA ALA A 31 -6.18 32.39 9.08
C ALA A 31 -4.70 32.10 8.75
N VAL A 32 -3.94 31.74 9.78
CA VAL A 32 -2.51 31.40 9.71
C VAL A 32 -1.68 32.51 9.04
N PRO A 33 -1.58 33.68 9.68
CA PRO A 33 -0.76 34.77 9.16
C PRO A 33 0.72 34.37 9.15
N ARG A 34 1.34 34.39 7.97
CA ARG A 34 2.74 34.06 7.68
C ARG A 34 3.36 35.17 6.84
N GLY A 35 4.39 35.82 7.38
CA GLY A 35 5.08 36.91 6.68
C GLY A 35 4.34 38.24 6.77
N ILE A 36 5.12 39.31 6.82
CA ILE A 36 4.64 40.69 6.90
C ILE A 36 5.52 41.51 5.97
N ALA A 37 4.93 42.19 4.99
CA ALA A 37 5.60 43.27 4.27
C ALA A 37 5.13 44.60 4.85
N LEU A 38 6.07 45.51 5.10
CA LEU A 38 5.81 46.79 5.74
C LEU A 38 6.11 47.93 4.76
N ASP A 39 5.21 48.90 4.71
CA ASP A 39 5.48 50.25 4.20
C ASP A 39 5.27 51.28 5.33
N GLU A 40 5.29 52.58 5.01
CA GLU A 40 5.19 53.65 6.02
C GLU A 40 3.90 53.58 6.84
N ASP A 41 2.77 53.20 6.22
CA ASP A 41 1.43 53.27 6.82
C ASP A 41 0.71 51.93 6.88
N HIS A 42 1.24 50.89 6.24
CA HIS A 42 0.59 49.59 6.12
C HIS A 42 1.50 48.41 6.48
N ALA A 43 0.86 47.40 7.07
CA ALA A 43 1.37 46.04 7.14
C ALA A 43 0.51 45.14 6.24
N TRP A 44 1.15 44.52 5.26
CA TRP A 44 0.57 43.53 4.36
C TRP A 44 0.88 42.15 4.92
N VAL A 45 -0.15 41.48 5.44
CA VAL A 45 -0.02 40.19 6.13
C VAL A 45 -0.57 39.09 5.24
N LEU A 46 0.29 38.19 4.78
CA LEU A 46 -0.14 37.02 4.03
C LEU A 46 -0.76 35.99 5.00
N ASN A 47 -2.03 35.64 4.77
CA ASN A 47 -2.76 34.64 5.54
C ASN A 47 -2.72 33.31 4.78
N ALA A 48 -1.70 32.50 5.06
CA ALA A 48 -1.33 31.36 4.23
C ALA A 48 -2.45 30.32 4.09
N VAL A 49 -3.18 30.01 5.17
CA VAL A 49 -4.25 28.99 5.12
C VAL A 49 -5.55 29.54 4.52
N ALA A 50 -5.79 30.84 4.64
CA ALA A 50 -6.95 31.49 4.04
C ALA A 50 -6.73 31.85 2.55
N ASN A 51 -5.50 31.82 2.05
CA ASN A 51 -5.10 32.39 0.75
C ASN A 51 -5.63 33.82 0.59
N THR A 52 -5.31 34.69 1.56
CA THR A 52 -5.66 36.12 1.50
C THR A 52 -4.51 36.97 1.98
N VAL A 53 -4.49 38.26 1.63
CA VAL A 53 -3.59 39.26 2.23
C VAL A 53 -4.42 40.25 3.02
N SER A 54 -4.16 40.40 4.33
CA SER A 54 -4.74 41.44 5.15
C SER A 54 -3.93 42.72 5.02
N VAL A 55 -4.58 43.83 4.68
CA VAL A 55 -3.96 45.16 4.64
C VAL A 55 -4.30 45.87 5.94
N VAL A 56 -3.30 46.08 6.79
CA VAL A 56 -3.46 46.65 8.12
C VAL A 56 -2.91 48.06 8.14
N ASN A 57 -3.71 49.05 8.51
CA ASN A 57 -3.21 50.39 8.79
C ASN A 57 -2.44 50.38 10.12
N ILE A 58 -1.20 50.89 10.09
CA ILE A 58 -0.26 50.92 11.20
C ILE A 58 0.24 52.34 11.54
N THR A 59 -0.41 53.37 10.99
CA THR A 59 -0.10 54.79 11.27
C THR A 59 -0.17 55.09 12.78
N ASP A 60 -1.18 54.55 13.48
CA ASP A 60 -1.19 54.46 14.94
C ASP A 60 -0.85 53.03 15.40
N ARG A 61 0.38 52.89 15.91
CA ARG A 61 0.93 51.60 16.36
C ARG A 61 0.23 51.05 17.60
N THR A 62 -0.51 51.87 18.35
CA THR A 62 -1.28 51.40 19.51
C THR A 62 -2.66 50.90 19.12
N THR A 63 -3.16 51.28 17.94
CA THR A 63 -4.48 50.90 17.43
C THR A 63 -4.45 50.41 15.97
N PRO A 64 -3.63 49.39 15.63
CA PRO A 64 -3.59 48.86 14.27
C PRO A 64 -4.97 48.33 13.85
N LYS A 65 -5.36 48.57 12.59
CA LYS A 65 -6.68 48.18 12.07
C LYS A 65 -6.59 47.58 10.67
N THR A 66 -7.10 46.38 10.51
CA THR A 66 -7.31 45.77 9.18
C THR A 66 -8.30 46.60 8.38
N ARG A 67 -7.86 47.14 7.24
CA ARG A 67 -8.65 47.98 6.33
C ARG A 67 -9.28 47.20 5.20
N ALA A 68 -8.56 46.20 4.69
CA ALA A 68 -8.99 45.38 3.57
C ALA A 68 -8.44 43.96 3.69
N SER A 69 -9.09 43.04 2.98
CA SER A 69 -8.57 41.70 2.73
C SER A 69 -8.63 41.42 1.23
N ILE A 70 -7.48 41.10 0.66
CA ILE A 70 -7.33 40.75 -0.75
C ILE A 70 -7.41 39.23 -0.83
N THR A 71 -8.35 38.71 -1.62
CA THR A 71 -8.47 37.27 -1.85
C THR A 71 -7.51 36.86 -2.95
N LEU A 72 -6.70 35.83 -2.70
CA LEU A 72 -5.83 35.23 -3.69
C LEU A 72 -6.54 34.06 -4.35
N HIS A 73 -6.11 33.69 -5.57
CA HIS A 73 -6.58 32.47 -6.20
C HIS A 73 -6.22 31.26 -5.33
N ASP A 74 -7.21 30.44 -5.02
CA ASP A 74 -7.07 29.22 -4.23
C ASP A 74 -7.89 28.12 -4.91
N PRO A 75 -7.22 27.21 -5.64
CA PRO A 75 -7.90 26.13 -6.36
C PRO A 75 -8.43 25.04 -5.41
N THR A 76 -8.16 25.13 -4.11
CA THR A 76 -8.60 24.14 -3.13
C THR A 76 -10.13 24.09 -3.04
N HIS A 77 -10.70 22.89 -2.99
CA HIS A 77 -12.14 22.68 -2.79
C HIS A 77 -12.67 23.55 -1.62
N PRO A 78 -13.76 24.32 -1.79
CA PRO A 78 -14.20 25.33 -0.81
C PRO A 78 -14.43 24.78 0.59
N ASP A 79 -15.07 23.62 0.72
CA ASP A 79 -15.34 22.99 2.02
C ASP A 79 -14.04 22.52 2.69
N PHE A 80 -13.09 22.00 1.91
CA PHE A 80 -11.79 21.57 2.42
C PHE A 80 -11.00 22.78 2.94
N LYS A 81 -11.03 23.90 2.21
CA LYS A 81 -10.44 25.18 2.67
C LYS A 81 -11.03 25.64 4.00
N ARG A 82 -12.37 25.63 4.14
CA ARG A 82 -13.04 26.00 5.41
C ARG A 82 -12.66 25.03 6.54
N GLY A 83 -12.60 23.74 6.27
CA GLY A 83 -12.17 22.73 7.23
C GLY A 83 -10.72 22.91 7.69
N ARG A 84 -9.80 23.22 6.76
CA ARG A 84 -8.39 23.55 7.05
C ARG A 84 -8.29 24.79 7.93
N ILE A 85 -9.11 25.82 7.69
CA ILE A 85 -9.19 27.03 8.54
C ILE A 85 -9.68 26.65 9.94
N ALA A 86 -10.75 25.86 10.05
CA ALA A 86 -11.28 25.41 11.34
C ALA A 86 -10.26 24.56 12.13
N PHE A 87 -9.44 23.75 11.44
CA PHE A 87 -8.41 22.94 12.09
C PHE A 87 -7.25 23.78 12.65
N ASN A 88 -6.94 24.90 11.99
CA ASN A 88 -5.83 25.78 12.34
C ASN A 88 -6.21 26.95 13.26
N THR A 89 -7.50 27.16 13.54
CA THR A 89 -7.93 28.29 14.38
C THR A 89 -7.79 27.97 15.87
N ALA A 90 -7.15 28.87 16.62
CA ALA A 90 -7.09 28.75 18.07
C ALA A 90 -8.46 28.89 18.73
N LYS A 91 -9.45 29.46 18.03
CA LYS A 91 -10.85 29.52 18.49
C LYS A 91 -11.47 28.14 18.72
N ALA A 92 -10.87 27.07 18.20
CA ALA A 92 -11.29 25.71 18.50
C ALA A 92 -11.14 25.39 20.00
N SER A 93 -10.12 25.94 20.66
CA SER A 93 -9.91 25.82 22.10
C SER A 93 -10.75 26.85 22.87
N THR A 94 -11.35 26.45 23.99
CA THR A 94 -12.14 27.37 24.82
C THR A 94 -11.30 28.46 25.47
N THR A 95 -9.96 28.29 25.53
CA THR A 95 -9.02 29.34 25.96
C THR A 95 -8.55 30.23 24.83
N ALA A 96 -8.84 29.89 23.57
CA ALA A 96 -8.36 30.58 22.37
C ALA A 96 -6.82 30.72 22.27
N THR A 97 -6.06 29.82 22.92
CA THR A 97 -4.59 29.90 22.99
C THR A 97 -3.85 28.92 22.07
N PHE A 98 -4.50 27.86 21.59
CA PHE A 98 -3.93 26.87 20.68
C PHE A 98 -5.01 26.29 19.78
N SER A 99 -4.59 25.79 18.61
CA SER A 99 -5.45 25.11 17.63
C SER A 99 -5.17 23.61 17.61
N CYS A 100 -6.00 22.82 16.92
CA CYS A 100 -5.67 21.42 16.66
C CYS A 100 -4.30 21.32 15.97
N ALA A 101 -4.03 22.14 14.94
CA ALA A 101 -2.73 22.19 14.26
C ALA A 101 -1.55 22.51 15.19
N SER A 102 -1.74 23.31 16.25
CA SER A 102 -0.68 23.64 17.21
C SER A 102 -0.22 22.43 18.03
N CYS A 103 -1.12 21.47 18.24
CA CYS A 103 -0.84 20.17 18.88
C CYS A 103 -0.45 19.08 17.87
N HIS A 104 -0.48 19.38 16.56
CA HIS A 104 -0.15 18.48 15.46
C HIS A 104 0.75 19.23 14.47
N PRO A 105 2.00 19.56 14.85
CA PRO A 105 2.85 20.50 14.11
C PRO A 105 3.06 20.06 12.66
N ASP A 106 3.19 21.06 11.78
CA ASP A 106 3.31 20.94 10.32
C ASP A 106 4.14 19.72 9.87
N GLY A 107 3.48 18.84 9.12
CA GLY A 107 4.13 18.13 8.01
C GLY A 107 4.76 16.77 8.27
N HIS A 108 5.29 16.42 9.45
CA HIS A 108 6.02 15.12 9.59
C HIS A 108 5.93 14.38 10.93
N THR A 109 5.23 14.93 11.92
CA THR A 109 5.15 14.27 13.23
C THR A 109 3.72 14.30 13.75
N ASP A 110 3.01 13.19 13.58
CA ASP A 110 1.67 13.02 14.16
C ASP A 110 1.80 12.98 15.69
N GLN A 111 1.63 14.13 16.33
CA GLN A 111 1.62 14.22 17.79
C GLN A 111 0.28 13.69 18.31
N LEU A 112 0.37 12.71 19.21
CA LEU A 112 -0.68 11.79 19.62
C LEU A 112 -1.49 12.32 20.81
N LEU A 113 -2.17 13.44 20.65
CA LEU A 113 -2.95 14.04 21.74
C LEU A 113 -4.30 14.55 21.22
N TRP A 114 -5.14 13.64 20.75
CA TRP A 114 -6.54 13.99 20.48
C TRP A 114 -7.40 13.87 21.72
N VAL A 115 -7.12 12.91 22.61
CA VAL A 115 -7.96 12.66 23.81
C VAL A 115 -7.09 12.36 25.03
N LEU A 116 -7.27 13.13 26.10
CA LEU A 116 -6.57 12.91 27.37
C LEU A 116 -7.27 11.88 28.28
N ASP A 117 -8.56 11.61 28.06
CA ASP A 117 -9.40 10.74 28.90
C ASP A 117 -9.67 9.35 28.26
N THR A 118 -8.64 8.74 27.68
CA THR A 118 -8.76 7.42 27.04
C THR A 118 -9.04 6.31 28.06
N PRO A 119 -10.04 5.43 27.83
CA PRO A 119 -10.32 4.32 28.73
C PRO A 119 -9.13 3.36 28.91
N ILE A 120 -8.86 2.96 30.15
CA ILE A 120 -7.86 1.92 30.48
C ILE A 120 -8.48 0.55 30.15
N VAL A 121 -7.99 -0.08 29.08
CA VAL A 121 -8.58 -1.32 28.51
C VAL A 121 -7.65 -2.53 28.63
N THR A 122 -6.44 -2.33 29.14
CA THR A 122 -5.54 -3.41 29.56
C THR A 122 -5.83 -3.77 31.02
N ARG A 123 -5.52 -5.00 31.47
CA ARG A 123 -5.61 -5.37 32.90
C ARG A 123 -4.58 -4.61 33.78
N GLY A 124 -3.85 -3.64 33.23
CA GLY A 124 -2.92 -2.76 33.94
C GLY A 124 -3.53 -1.41 34.29
N ASN A 125 -2.71 -0.50 34.81
CA ASN A 125 -3.05 0.88 35.17
C ASN A 125 -2.58 1.91 34.13
N GLN A 126 -2.20 1.45 32.93
CA GLN A 126 -1.74 2.30 31.84
C GLN A 126 -2.82 2.39 30.76
N ILE A 127 -3.01 3.60 30.22
CA ILE A 127 -3.66 3.79 28.91
C ILE A 127 -2.99 2.82 27.93
N MET A 128 -3.79 2.10 27.14
CA MET A 128 -3.30 1.13 26.16
C MET A 128 -2.13 1.73 25.37
N PRO A 129 -1.03 0.98 25.10
CA PRO A 129 0.02 1.45 24.19
C PRO A 129 -0.66 1.79 22.87
N ARG A 130 -0.79 3.09 22.62
CA ARG A 130 -1.91 3.68 21.87
C ARG A 130 -2.11 3.04 20.49
N SER A 131 -3.37 2.88 20.11
CA SER A 131 -3.84 2.65 18.74
C SER A 131 -3.60 3.94 17.95
N THR A 132 -2.34 4.27 17.69
CA THR A 132 -1.94 5.54 17.08
C THR A 132 -2.29 5.51 15.59
N MET A 133 -3.33 6.23 15.18
CA MET A 133 -3.66 6.43 13.77
C MET A 133 -3.26 7.85 13.35
N PRO A 134 -2.35 8.02 12.37
CA PRO A 134 -2.10 9.33 11.78
C PRO A 134 -3.37 9.89 11.14
N ILE A 135 -3.48 11.21 11.06
CA ILE A 135 -4.61 11.87 10.37
C ILE A 135 -4.47 11.84 8.84
N ARG A 136 -3.42 11.18 8.33
CA ARG A 136 -3.05 11.15 6.91
C ARG A 136 -3.60 9.90 6.25
N GLY A 137 -4.12 10.06 5.04
CA GLY A 137 -4.66 8.98 4.22
C GLY A 137 -5.75 8.20 4.94
N LEU A 138 -6.66 8.89 5.63
CA LEU A 138 -7.77 8.25 6.35
C LEU A 138 -8.86 7.72 5.40
N ARG A 139 -9.00 8.35 4.23
CA ARG A 139 -10.06 8.01 3.30
C ARG A 139 -10.05 6.52 2.98
N ASP A 140 -11.21 5.89 3.12
CA ASP A 140 -11.43 4.46 2.92
C ASP A 140 -10.70 3.51 3.86
N THR A 141 -9.93 3.98 4.84
CA THR A 141 -9.22 3.12 5.78
C THR A 141 -10.01 2.83 7.04
N ALA A 142 -11.34 2.87 7.00
CA ALA A 142 -12.15 2.55 8.17
C ALA A 142 -11.97 1.07 8.60
N PRO A 143 -12.17 0.72 9.89
CA PRO A 143 -12.71 1.53 10.99
C PRO A 143 -11.67 2.38 11.72
N PHE A 144 -12.09 3.52 12.26
CA PHE A 144 -11.18 4.38 13.02
C PHE A 144 -11.40 4.22 14.53
N HIS A 145 -10.37 3.89 15.29
CA HIS A 145 -10.44 3.66 16.75
C HIS A 145 -9.43 4.55 17.48
N TRP A 146 -9.49 5.86 17.28
CA TRP A 146 -8.54 6.82 17.86
C TRP A 146 -8.70 6.92 19.37
N ASP A 147 -7.75 6.40 20.14
CA ASP A 147 -7.68 6.61 21.58
C ASP A 147 -9.02 6.32 22.30
N GLY A 148 -9.73 5.28 21.84
CA GLY A 148 -11.01 4.85 22.40
C GLY A 148 -12.25 5.58 21.84
N ILE A 149 -12.08 6.47 20.87
CA ILE A 149 -13.16 7.07 20.07
C ILE A 149 -13.40 6.23 18.81
N PRO A 150 -14.48 5.43 18.76
CA PRO A 150 -14.82 4.69 17.55
C PRO A 150 -15.49 5.60 16.52
N GLY A 151 -14.96 5.62 15.30
CA GLY A 151 -15.63 5.93 14.05
C GLY A 151 -15.66 4.66 13.22
N ASP A 152 -16.47 3.69 13.66
CA ASP A 152 -16.47 2.33 13.13
C ASP A 152 -17.76 2.05 12.35
N PRO A 153 -17.69 1.95 11.01
CA PRO A 153 -18.85 1.71 10.18
C PRO A 153 -19.19 0.22 10.05
N TYR A 154 -18.32 -0.69 10.53
CA TYR A 154 -18.50 -2.14 10.46
C TYR A 154 -18.92 -2.73 11.82
N GLY A 155 -18.66 -2.01 12.91
CA GLY A 155 -18.79 -2.51 14.27
C GLY A 155 -17.76 -3.59 14.58
N GLY A 156 -17.92 -4.26 15.72
CA GLY A 156 -17.05 -5.36 16.12
C GLY A 156 -16.40 -5.17 17.48
N ILE A 157 -15.23 -5.76 17.66
CA ILE A 157 -14.46 -5.67 18.91
C ILE A 157 -13.44 -4.55 18.72
N ASN A 158 -13.53 -3.51 19.54
CA ASN A 158 -12.62 -2.37 19.48
C ASN A 158 -11.93 -2.12 20.82
N SER A 159 -11.04 -1.14 20.87
CA SER A 159 -10.31 -0.79 22.08
C SER A 159 -11.24 -0.49 23.26
N ALA A 160 -12.39 0.15 23.04
CA ALA A 160 -13.39 0.42 24.09
C ALA A 160 -14.19 -0.81 24.55
N SER A 161 -14.19 -1.92 23.79
CA SER A 161 -14.97 -3.12 24.06
C SER A 161 -14.25 -4.40 23.60
N ILE A 162 -13.05 -4.66 24.14
CA ILE A 162 -12.15 -5.75 23.72
C ILE A 162 -12.70 -7.19 23.85
N ARG A 163 -13.85 -7.39 24.51
CA ARG A 163 -14.46 -8.71 24.74
C ARG A 163 -15.87 -8.85 24.17
N ARG A 164 -16.47 -7.78 23.65
CA ARG A 164 -17.86 -7.80 23.21
C ARG A 164 -17.99 -7.00 21.92
N HIS A 165 -18.70 -7.60 20.98
CA HIS A 165 -19.08 -6.93 19.75
C HIS A 165 -19.93 -5.68 20.06
N VAL A 166 -19.56 -4.54 19.50
CA VAL A 166 -20.36 -3.30 19.50
C VAL A 166 -20.94 -3.06 18.12
N LYS A 167 -22.12 -2.43 18.06
CA LYS A 167 -22.74 -2.07 16.79
C LYS A 167 -21.93 -0.97 16.07
N PRO A 168 -22.00 -0.87 14.74
CA PRO A 168 -21.50 0.28 14.01
C PRO A 168 -22.02 1.59 14.61
N ASN A 169 -21.20 2.63 14.60
CA ASN A 169 -21.56 3.96 15.09
C ASN A 169 -21.25 5.08 14.09
N SER A 170 -20.86 4.70 12.87
CA SER A 170 -20.67 5.60 11.72
C SER A 170 -21.17 4.89 10.46
N SER A 171 -21.09 5.55 9.30
CA SER A 171 -21.63 5.03 8.04
C SER A 171 -20.53 4.79 7.01
N VAL A 172 -20.63 3.68 6.26
CA VAL A 172 -19.78 3.43 5.08
C VAL A 172 -20.08 4.44 3.98
N ASP A 173 -21.35 4.81 3.80
CA ASP A 173 -21.81 5.71 2.72
C ASP A 173 -21.53 7.20 3.01
N LYS A 174 -21.12 7.52 4.25
CA LYS A 174 -20.77 8.88 4.69
C LYS A 174 -19.45 8.87 5.46
N PRO A 175 -18.30 8.76 4.79
CA PRO A 175 -17.01 8.60 5.46
C PRO A 175 -16.68 9.72 6.46
N GLU A 176 -17.14 10.95 6.21
CA GLU A 176 -17.00 12.08 7.14
C GLU A 176 -17.68 11.84 8.50
N SER A 177 -18.66 10.93 8.58
CA SER A 177 -19.27 10.54 9.85
C SER A 177 -18.29 9.86 10.80
N GLN A 178 -17.20 9.29 10.29
CA GLN A 178 -16.20 8.59 11.06
C GLN A 178 -15.19 9.58 11.68
N THR A 179 -14.66 10.51 10.87
CA THR A 179 -13.75 11.58 11.35
C THR A 179 -14.46 12.55 12.30
N ARG A 180 -15.79 12.69 12.19
CA ARG A 180 -16.56 13.53 13.09
C ARG A 180 -16.49 13.09 14.56
N HIS A 181 -16.41 11.79 14.83
CA HIS A 181 -16.24 11.28 16.20
C HIS A 181 -14.94 11.79 16.83
N LEU A 182 -13.85 11.81 16.07
CA LEU A 182 -12.55 12.32 16.52
C LEU A 182 -12.63 13.81 16.88
N ILE A 183 -13.24 14.61 16.00
CA ILE A 183 -13.39 16.06 16.20
C ILE A 183 -14.21 16.33 17.46
N ASP A 184 -15.34 15.64 17.63
CA ASP A 184 -16.22 15.87 18.78
C ASP A 184 -15.58 15.47 20.10
N GLY A 185 -14.92 14.32 20.15
CA GLY A 185 -14.22 13.90 21.37
C GLY A 185 -13.01 14.78 21.67
N GLY A 186 -12.21 15.14 20.67
CA GLY A 186 -11.05 16.01 20.88
C GLY A 186 -11.41 17.43 21.34
N LEU A 187 -12.51 17.99 20.82
CA LEU A 187 -13.04 19.27 21.29
C LEU A 187 -13.58 19.18 22.72
N ALA A 188 -14.21 18.07 23.08
CA ALA A 188 -14.77 17.86 24.42
C ALA A 188 -13.72 17.58 25.50
N SER A 189 -12.58 16.98 25.14
CA SER A 189 -11.54 16.62 26.11
C SER A 189 -10.33 17.56 26.10
N THR A 190 -9.70 17.74 24.94
CA THR A 190 -8.34 18.29 24.83
C THR A 190 -8.36 19.78 24.56
N MET A 191 -9.37 20.24 23.83
CA MET A 191 -9.54 21.66 23.48
C MET A 191 -10.43 22.40 24.49
N ALA A 192 -10.97 21.73 25.50
CA ALA A 192 -11.79 22.34 26.54
C ALA A 192 -10.98 22.54 27.82
N ARG A 193 -11.06 23.75 28.40
CA ARG A 193 -10.56 23.98 29.75
C ARG A 193 -11.35 23.11 30.75
N VAL A 194 -10.67 22.55 31.75
CA VAL A 194 -11.33 21.80 32.82
C VAL A 194 -12.42 22.65 33.48
N GLY A 195 -13.65 22.11 33.53
CA GLY A 195 -14.83 22.78 34.08
C GLY A 195 -15.56 23.73 33.12
N ASP A 196 -15.12 23.81 31.86
CA ASP A 196 -15.82 24.59 30.82
C ASP A 196 -17.06 23.85 30.31
N GLU A 197 -18.21 24.53 30.31
CA GLU A 197 -19.49 23.98 29.88
C GLU A 197 -19.96 24.54 28.52
N THR A 198 -19.08 25.23 27.80
CA THR A 198 -19.40 25.84 26.50
C THR A 198 -19.88 24.80 25.51
N LYS A 199 -21.02 25.10 24.87
CA LYS A 199 -21.64 24.25 23.86
C LYS A 199 -21.82 25.01 22.55
N ASN A 200 -21.70 24.29 21.43
CA ASN A 200 -21.99 24.82 20.11
C ASN A 200 -23.51 24.82 19.80
N ASP A 201 -23.85 25.17 18.57
CA ASP A 201 -25.19 25.17 17.98
C ASP A 201 -25.88 23.79 17.90
N GLU A 202 -25.17 22.69 18.18
CA GLU A 202 -25.73 21.33 18.32
C GLU A 202 -25.81 20.87 19.78
N GLY A 203 -25.44 21.71 20.75
CA GLY A 203 -25.35 21.34 22.16
C GLY A 203 -24.12 20.48 22.52
N LYS A 204 -23.14 20.34 21.62
CA LYS A 204 -21.89 19.60 21.85
C LYS A 204 -20.82 20.51 22.46
N ALA A 205 -19.95 19.97 23.30
CA ALA A 205 -18.88 20.72 23.96
C ALA A 205 -17.91 21.37 22.94
N GLY A 206 -17.46 22.59 23.24
CA GLY A 206 -16.51 23.36 22.43
C GLY A 206 -17.14 24.46 21.56
N LEU A 207 -16.29 25.34 21.02
CA LEU A 207 -16.71 26.59 20.36
C LEU A 207 -17.07 26.45 18.87
N LEU A 208 -16.56 25.44 18.17
CA LEU A 208 -16.81 25.28 16.74
C LEU A 208 -18.26 24.87 16.47
N SER A 209 -18.89 25.54 15.52
CA SER A 209 -20.24 25.25 15.03
C SER A 209 -20.35 23.89 14.36
N LYS A 210 -21.57 23.43 14.11
CA LYS A 210 -21.85 22.23 13.31
C LYS A 210 -21.12 22.28 11.97
N SER A 211 -21.30 23.38 11.24
CA SER A 211 -20.77 23.53 9.89
C SER A 211 -19.24 23.47 9.87
N GLU A 212 -18.57 24.13 10.83
CA GLU A 212 -17.11 24.13 10.91
C GLU A 212 -16.56 22.73 11.22
N ARG A 213 -17.24 21.98 12.09
CA ARG A 213 -16.86 20.61 12.41
C ARG A 213 -17.10 19.64 11.24
N ASP A 214 -18.17 19.85 10.47
CA ASP A 214 -18.45 19.04 9.27
C ASP A 214 -17.45 19.34 8.14
N ASP A 215 -17.10 20.61 7.92
CA ASP A 215 -16.04 21.01 6.99
C ASP A 215 -14.68 20.45 7.44
N MET A 216 -14.38 20.49 8.75
CA MET A 216 -13.17 19.90 9.32
C MET A 216 -13.13 18.38 9.13
N ALA A 217 -14.27 17.69 9.24
CA ALA A 217 -14.36 16.25 9.01
C ALA A 217 -13.97 15.88 7.57
N LYS A 218 -14.39 16.69 6.58
CA LYS A 218 -13.97 16.57 5.18
C LYS A 218 -12.48 16.87 5.00
N PHE A 219 -11.97 17.90 5.68
CA PHE A 219 -10.53 18.22 5.65
C PHE A 219 -9.70 17.03 6.14
N LEU A 220 -9.99 16.50 7.34
CA LEU A 220 -9.25 15.38 7.92
C LEU A 220 -9.27 14.13 7.02
N LEU A 221 -10.40 13.85 6.39
CA LEU A 221 -10.53 12.69 5.51
C LEU A 221 -9.60 12.76 4.29
N ASN A 222 -9.23 13.95 3.81
CA ASN A 222 -8.42 14.13 2.59
C ASN A 222 -7.05 14.72 2.86
N VAL A 223 -6.57 14.72 4.10
CA VAL A 223 -5.15 14.94 4.36
C VAL A 223 -4.41 13.77 3.71
N THR A 224 -3.74 14.00 2.59
CA THR A 224 -2.99 12.96 1.88
C THR A 224 -1.72 12.61 2.64
N TYR A 225 -1.13 11.48 2.23
CA TYR A 225 0.21 11.13 2.65
C TYR A 225 1.24 12.04 1.99
N PRO A 226 2.27 12.54 2.70
CA PRO A 226 3.38 13.19 2.04
C PRO A 226 4.11 12.20 1.13
N PRO A 227 4.85 12.69 0.12
CA PRO A 227 5.74 11.88 -0.67
C PRO A 227 6.63 10.98 0.18
N ALA A 228 6.90 9.79 -0.33
CA ALA A 228 7.85 8.88 0.28
C ALA A 228 9.21 9.59 0.43
N GLN A 229 9.80 9.50 1.63
CA GLN A 229 10.95 10.31 2.03
C GLN A 229 12.15 10.10 1.10
N ARG A 230 12.33 8.88 0.61
CA ARG A 230 13.49 8.47 -0.20
C ARG A 230 13.13 7.96 -1.58
N ARG A 231 11.86 8.01 -1.99
CA ARG A 231 11.49 7.66 -3.37
C ARG A 231 12.30 8.53 -4.33
N ALA A 232 12.96 7.87 -5.27
CA ALA A 232 13.83 8.52 -6.24
C ALA A 232 13.02 9.47 -7.12
N PHE A 233 13.68 10.51 -7.62
CA PHE A 233 13.00 11.60 -8.35
C PHE A 233 12.50 11.16 -9.74
N ASP A 234 13.00 10.04 -10.25
CA ASP A 234 12.54 9.31 -11.44
C ASP A 234 11.35 8.37 -11.15
N ASN A 235 10.87 8.36 -9.91
CA ASN A 235 9.77 7.53 -9.45
C ASN A 235 10.05 6.02 -9.41
N GLU A 236 11.29 5.56 -9.44
CA GLU A 236 11.64 4.14 -9.29
C GLU A 236 11.88 3.72 -7.84
N LEU A 237 11.65 2.44 -7.55
CA LEU A 237 12.06 1.79 -6.29
C LEU A 237 13.48 1.22 -6.43
N SER A 238 14.33 1.44 -5.44
CA SER A 238 15.64 0.79 -5.40
C SER A 238 15.52 -0.73 -5.28
N GLU A 239 16.51 -1.48 -5.79
CA GLU A 239 16.56 -2.95 -5.66
C GLU A 239 16.39 -3.41 -4.20
N ARG A 240 16.97 -2.67 -3.24
CA ARG A 240 16.80 -2.96 -1.81
C ARG A 240 15.36 -2.75 -1.34
N ALA A 241 14.67 -1.71 -1.80
CA ALA A 241 13.26 -1.53 -1.47
C ALA A 241 12.42 -2.68 -2.06
N GLN A 242 12.70 -3.12 -3.28
CA GLN A 242 12.05 -4.26 -3.92
C GLN A 242 12.28 -5.56 -3.13
N GLU A 243 13.52 -5.85 -2.72
CA GLU A 243 13.85 -6.97 -1.82
C GLU A 243 13.05 -6.87 -0.51
N GLY A 244 12.91 -5.67 0.05
CA GLY A 244 12.07 -5.42 1.23
C GLY A 244 10.60 -5.76 1.01
N PHE A 245 10.01 -5.40 -0.14
CA PHE A 245 8.64 -5.78 -0.50
C PHE A 245 8.47 -7.29 -0.59
N GLU A 246 9.41 -7.99 -1.22
CA GLU A 246 9.39 -9.44 -1.35
C GLU A 246 9.47 -10.13 0.03
N LEU A 247 10.45 -9.72 0.86
CA LEU A 247 10.61 -10.22 2.23
C LEU A 247 9.37 -9.97 3.08
N PHE A 248 8.75 -8.79 2.94
CA PHE A 248 7.60 -8.42 3.75
C PHE A 248 6.32 -9.15 3.32
N HIS A 249 6.08 -9.30 2.02
CA HIS A 249 4.80 -9.76 1.48
C HIS A 249 4.78 -11.17 0.88
N ILE A 250 5.93 -11.76 0.56
CA ILE A 250 6.01 -13.02 -0.17
C ILE A 250 6.81 -14.08 0.60
N THR A 251 8.09 -13.82 0.88
CA THR A 251 9.04 -14.85 1.33
C THR A 251 9.20 -14.93 2.84
N GLY A 252 9.14 -13.80 3.55
CA GLY A 252 9.37 -13.75 5.00
C GLY A 252 10.84 -13.90 5.37
N ASP A 253 11.13 -13.99 6.67
CA ASP A 253 12.50 -14.23 7.14
C ASP A 253 12.94 -15.68 6.88
N VAL A 254 13.80 -15.85 5.88
CA VAL A 254 14.34 -17.14 5.39
C VAL A 254 15.22 -17.92 6.39
N GLY A 255 15.46 -17.38 7.60
CA GLY A 255 16.21 -18.04 8.67
C GLY A 255 15.40 -18.90 9.65
N GLY A 256 14.07 -19.01 9.48
CA GLY A 256 13.15 -19.69 10.41
C GLY A 256 12.35 -20.87 9.82
N THR A 257 11.23 -21.22 10.46
CA THR A 257 10.28 -22.22 9.93
C THR A 257 9.71 -21.70 8.60
N PRO A 258 9.79 -22.46 7.48
CA PRO A 258 9.21 -22.05 6.21
C PRO A 258 7.74 -21.64 6.36
N GLY A 259 7.39 -20.41 5.96
CA GLY A 259 6.03 -19.86 6.06
C GLY A 259 5.63 -19.32 7.44
N GLY A 260 6.50 -19.37 8.46
CA GLY A 260 6.25 -18.79 9.77
C GLY A 260 6.61 -17.30 9.82
N ASN A 261 5.62 -16.44 10.07
CA ASN A 261 5.74 -14.98 10.30
C ASN A 261 6.00 -14.09 9.06
N LEU A 262 5.15 -14.17 8.04
CA LEU A 262 5.08 -13.17 6.97
C LEU A 262 4.30 -11.94 7.43
N CYS A 263 4.95 -10.78 7.51
CA CYS A 263 4.33 -9.53 7.96
C CYS A 263 3.14 -9.14 7.08
N GLY A 264 3.26 -9.38 5.78
CA GLY A 264 2.21 -9.16 4.78
C GLY A 264 0.94 -9.98 4.97
N ASN A 265 0.93 -11.02 5.83
CA ASN A 265 -0.28 -11.75 6.18
C ASN A 265 -1.19 -10.93 7.12
N CYS A 266 -0.59 -10.06 7.93
CA CYS A 266 -1.25 -9.19 8.90
C CYS A 266 -1.30 -7.72 8.43
N HIS A 267 -0.35 -7.32 7.59
CA HIS A 267 -0.17 -5.98 7.00
C HIS A 267 -0.35 -6.06 5.47
N ARG A 268 -1.61 -6.16 5.01
CA ARG A 268 -1.98 -6.45 3.61
C ARG A 268 -1.67 -5.25 2.69
N MET A 269 -1.72 -5.37 1.36
CA MET A 269 -1.71 -4.23 0.42
C MET A 269 -3.15 -3.74 0.15
N PRO A 270 -3.40 -2.42 0.01
CA PRO A 270 -2.57 -1.34 0.57
C PRO A 270 -2.30 -1.60 2.05
N PHE A 271 -1.20 -1.09 2.63
CA PHE A 271 -0.66 -1.48 3.96
C PHE A 271 -1.65 -1.45 5.12
N TRP A 272 -2.62 -2.36 5.18
CA TRP A 272 -3.72 -2.35 6.15
C TRP A 272 -3.48 -3.41 7.20
N VAL A 273 -3.73 -3.05 8.45
CA VAL A 273 -3.80 -4.02 9.54
C VAL A 273 -5.20 -4.65 9.55
N SER A 274 -5.27 -5.97 9.64
CA SER A 274 -6.55 -6.70 9.81
C SER A 274 -7.36 -6.11 10.95
N THR A 275 -8.58 -5.67 10.64
CA THR A 275 -9.51 -5.06 11.59
C THR A 275 -10.31 -6.13 12.34
N ASN A 276 -10.72 -5.87 13.58
CA ASN A 276 -11.52 -6.74 14.44
C ASN A 276 -10.84 -8.06 14.85
N THR A 277 -9.53 -8.02 15.13
CA THR A 277 -8.84 -9.21 15.68
C THR A 277 -9.37 -9.51 17.09
N PRO A 278 -9.95 -10.71 17.35
CA PRO A 278 -10.52 -11.03 18.65
C PRO A 278 -9.50 -10.91 19.78
N GLY A 279 -9.85 -10.14 20.83
CA GLY A 279 -9.10 -10.07 22.08
C GLY A 279 -7.93 -9.08 22.11
N THR A 280 -7.61 -8.39 21.00
CA THR A 280 -6.52 -7.40 20.98
C THR A 280 -7.03 -5.96 20.86
N GLY A 281 -8.10 -5.71 20.07
CA GLY A 281 -8.62 -4.36 19.83
C GLY A 281 -7.58 -3.38 19.25
N MET A 282 -6.57 -3.91 18.54
CA MET A 282 -5.41 -3.21 18.00
C MET A 282 -5.51 -3.08 16.48
N ASP A 283 -6.55 -2.40 16.00
CA ASP A 283 -6.75 -2.14 14.58
C ASP A 283 -6.06 -0.81 14.22
N ALA A 284 -5.22 -0.80 13.18
CA ALA A 284 -4.58 0.41 12.65
C ALA A 284 -4.70 0.43 11.11
N PRO A 285 -5.89 0.74 10.58
CA PRO A 285 -6.12 0.75 9.16
C PRO A 285 -5.73 2.12 8.60
N THR A 286 -4.57 2.20 7.97
CA THR A 286 -4.15 3.35 7.16
C THR A 286 -3.52 2.83 5.86
N TRP A 287 -3.48 3.60 4.75
CA TRP A 287 -2.91 3.08 3.48
C TRP A 287 -1.39 2.80 3.58
N ARG A 288 -0.71 3.37 4.57
CA ARG A 288 0.67 3.03 4.96
C ARG A 288 0.76 2.09 6.18
N GLY A 289 -0.34 1.86 6.90
CA GLY A 289 -0.53 1.13 8.16
C GLY A 289 0.70 0.76 8.95
N ALA A 290 1.35 -0.34 8.58
CA ALA A 290 2.55 -0.81 9.24
C ALA A 290 3.62 0.30 9.30
N TYR A 291 3.93 0.95 8.18
CA TYR A 291 4.95 1.99 8.04
C TYR A 291 4.76 3.14 9.02
N ASP A 292 3.53 3.60 9.20
CA ASP A 292 3.23 4.69 10.12
C ASP A 292 3.48 4.23 11.56
N ARG A 293 2.99 3.04 11.96
CA ARG A 293 3.28 2.48 13.28
C ARG A 293 4.78 2.29 13.52
N PHE A 294 5.47 1.89 12.47
CA PHE A 294 6.86 1.52 12.39
C PHE A 294 7.84 2.69 12.36
N LEU A 295 7.41 3.85 11.84
CA LEU A 295 8.12 5.13 11.91
C LEU A 295 7.80 5.87 13.22
N ILE A 296 6.61 5.66 13.80
CA ILE A 296 6.24 6.19 15.13
C ILE A 296 6.97 5.45 16.27
N LEU A 297 7.19 4.14 16.15
CA LEU A 297 7.89 3.28 17.10
C LEU A 297 9.28 3.83 17.48
N PRO A 298 10.15 4.18 16.51
CA PRO A 298 11.45 4.77 16.75
C PRO A 298 11.46 6.06 17.53
N GLN A 299 10.48 6.94 17.35
CA GLN A 299 10.48 8.26 17.96
C GLN A 299 10.27 8.26 19.49
N GLY A 300 10.22 7.08 20.13
CA GLY A 300 10.03 6.94 21.59
C GLY A 300 8.62 7.35 22.04
N ARG A 301 7.68 7.48 21.09
CA ARG A 301 6.32 8.04 21.30
C ARG A 301 5.30 7.00 21.74
N LEU A 302 5.73 5.77 21.92
CA LEU A 302 4.98 4.74 22.62
C LEU A 302 5.40 4.78 24.10
N ASN A 303 4.45 4.59 25.02
CA ASN A 303 4.69 4.46 26.47
C ASN A 303 5.58 3.26 26.86
N ILE A 304 6.26 2.64 25.90
CA ILE A 304 7.26 1.57 26.05
C ILE A 304 8.66 2.12 26.32
N ILE A 305 8.86 3.46 26.28
CA ILE A 305 10.16 4.09 26.62
C ILE A 305 10.60 3.81 28.05
N ASP A 306 9.67 3.45 28.93
CA ASP A 306 9.99 3.00 30.28
C ASP A 306 10.59 1.59 30.34
N PHE A 307 10.49 0.79 29.26
CA PHE A 307 11.23 -0.45 29.21
C PHE A 307 12.73 -0.18 29.02
N PRO A 308 13.61 -0.78 29.84
CA PRO A 308 15.04 -0.47 29.84
C PRO A 308 15.75 -0.58 28.48
N PHE A 309 15.26 -1.42 27.57
CA PHE A 309 15.86 -1.61 26.26
C PHE A 309 15.53 -0.48 25.26
N TYR A 310 14.31 0.07 25.30
CA TYR A 310 13.97 1.26 24.50
C TYR A 310 14.57 2.53 25.10
N ARG A 311 14.59 2.64 26.45
CA ARG A 311 15.19 3.78 27.15
C ARG A 311 16.65 4.04 26.73
N ARG A 312 17.48 2.99 26.67
CA ARG A 312 18.89 3.10 26.27
C ARG A 312 19.08 3.65 24.86
N VAL A 313 18.19 3.33 23.93
CA VAL A 313 18.26 3.84 22.55
C VAL A 313 17.78 5.30 22.49
N ALA A 314 16.76 5.63 23.28
CA ALA A 314 16.27 7.01 23.40
C ALA A 314 17.34 7.95 24.01
N GLU A 315 18.06 7.49 25.04
CA GLU A 315 19.16 8.23 25.67
C GLU A 315 20.35 8.50 24.72
N GLN A 316 20.47 7.74 23.64
CA GLN A 316 21.50 7.91 22.59
C GLN A 316 21.10 8.88 21.47
N GLY A 317 19.90 9.47 21.52
CA GLY A 317 19.45 10.45 20.51
C GLY A 317 18.65 9.88 19.34
N ILE A 318 18.09 8.67 19.48
CA ILE A 318 17.11 8.05 18.57
C ILE A 318 17.55 7.98 17.09
N PRO A 319 18.43 7.04 16.70
CA PRO A 319 18.57 6.68 15.29
C PRO A 319 17.37 5.82 14.87
N GLU A 320 16.48 6.33 14.01
CA GLU A 320 15.19 5.68 13.72
C GLU A 320 15.35 4.24 13.21
N ARG A 321 16.30 4.04 12.29
CA ARG A 321 16.68 2.72 11.75
C ARG A 321 17.20 1.76 12.82
N SER A 322 17.86 2.25 13.87
CA SER A 322 18.33 1.38 14.96
C SER A 322 17.16 0.89 15.80
N VAL A 323 16.17 1.74 16.08
CA VAL A 323 14.93 1.29 16.76
C VAL A 323 14.15 0.32 15.87
N TRP A 324 14.13 0.60 14.57
CA TRP A 324 13.55 -0.28 13.56
C TRP A 324 14.12 -1.70 13.61
N GLN A 325 15.44 -1.84 13.62
CA GLN A 325 16.12 -3.14 13.68
C GLN A 325 15.75 -3.96 14.93
N PHE A 326 15.45 -3.31 16.07
CA PHE A 326 14.97 -4.01 17.27
C PHE A 326 13.57 -4.62 17.10
N SER A 327 12.68 -3.98 16.33
CA SER A 327 11.29 -4.46 16.16
C SER A 327 11.19 -5.84 15.51
N TRP A 328 12.24 -6.27 14.80
CA TRP A 328 12.34 -7.58 14.15
C TRP A 328 13.28 -8.56 14.87
N GLY A 329 13.62 -8.29 16.14
CA GLY A 329 14.54 -9.13 16.91
C GLY A 329 16.00 -9.01 16.49
N GLY A 330 16.40 -7.90 15.84
CA GLY A 330 17.78 -7.65 15.41
C GLY A 330 18.22 -8.42 14.15
N ARG A 331 17.27 -9.01 13.41
CA ARG A 331 17.54 -9.81 12.21
C ARG A 331 17.92 -8.93 11.03
N ARG A 332 19.22 -8.89 10.71
CA ARG A 332 19.77 -8.07 9.62
C ARG A 332 19.28 -8.44 8.23
N ALA A 333 18.88 -9.70 8.00
CA ALA A 333 18.32 -10.13 6.71
C ALA A 333 17.00 -9.42 6.37
N PHE A 334 16.29 -8.87 7.36
CA PHE A 334 15.05 -8.13 7.18
C PHE A 334 15.26 -6.60 7.05
N ASP A 335 16.52 -6.14 7.05
CA ASP A 335 16.87 -4.72 6.94
C ASP A 335 16.40 -4.05 5.63
N PRO A 336 16.31 -4.72 4.45
CA PRO A 336 15.75 -4.13 3.22
C PRO A 336 14.31 -3.62 3.36
N VAL A 337 13.54 -4.15 4.31
CA VAL A 337 12.19 -3.67 4.65
C VAL A 337 12.22 -2.21 5.13
N TRP A 338 13.34 -1.71 5.63
CA TRP A 338 13.52 -0.30 5.94
C TRP A 338 13.45 0.57 4.68
N GLU A 339 14.16 0.22 3.62
CA GLU A 339 14.12 0.93 2.35
C GLU A 339 12.73 0.85 1.70
N MET A 340 12.07 -0.30 1.78
CA MET A 340 10.67 -0.47 1.37
C MET A 340 9.73 0.55 2.04
N VAL A 341 9.89 0.80 3.35
CA VAL A 341 9.12 1.80 4.10
C VAL A 341 9.41 3.24 3.66
N LEU A 342 10.69 3.55 3.37
CA LEU A 342 11.12 4.91 3.03
C LEU A 342 10.86 5.29 1.56
N GLU A 343 10.79 4.31 0.67
CA GLU A 343 10.65 4.50 -0.78
C GLU A 343 9.27 4.11 -1.32
N GLY A 344 8.53 3.23 -0.62
CA GLY A 344 7.17 2.86 -0.98
C GLY A 344 6.26 4.08 -0.99
N SER A 345 5.66 4.38 -2.15
CA SER A 345 4.88 5.59 -2.37
C SER A 345 3.38 5.30 -2.41
N THR A 346 2.59 6.30 -2.04
CA THR A 346 1.13 6.29 -2.10
C THR A 346 0.69 7.74 -2.28
N GLY A 347 -0.07 8.01 -3.34
CA GLY A 347 -0.60 9.34 -3.65
C GLY A 347 0.27 10.17 -4.60
N HIS A 348 1.59 10.02 -4.59
CA HIS A 348 2.49 10.93 -5.31
C HIS A 348 3.60 10.21 -6.08
N SER A 349 3.99 10.78 -7.23
CA SER A 349 5.23 10.46 -7.91
C SER A 349 6.44 10.93 -7.09
N GLY A 350 7.57 10.23 -7.21
CA GLY A 350 8.85 10.64 -6.64
C GLY A 350 9.37 12.01 -7.12
N SER A 351 8.87 12.50 -8.26
CA SER A 351 9.19 13.82 -8.81
C SER A 351 8.38 14.97 -8.19
N PHE A 352 7.30 14.68 -7.44
CA PHE A 352 6.47 15.72 -6.84
C PHE A 352 7.26 16.51 -5.78
N ALA A 353 7.09 17.84 -5.80
CA ALA A 353 7.79 18.81 -4.96
C ALA A 353 9.33 18.82 -5.12
N ARG A 354 9.88 18.08 -6.11
CA ARG A 354 11.29 18.24 -6.50
C ARG A 354 11.46 19.56 -7.23
N GLN A 355 12.59 20.22 -6.96
CA GLN A 355 12.92 21.51 -7.51
C GLN A 355 14.35 21.52 -8.02
N VAL A 356 14.55 22.20 -9.14
CA VAL A 356 15.88 22.52 -9.66
C VAL A 356 15.90 23.99 -10.06
N THR A 357 16.94 24.71 -9.66
CA THR A 357 17.13 26.11 -10.05
C THR A 357 18.26 26.18 -11.06
N LEU A 358 17.97 26.68 -12.26
CA LEU A 358 18.98 26.99 -13.28
C LEU A 358 19.50 28.41 -13.08
N ASN A 359 20.82 28.53 -13.01
CA ASN A 359 21.60 29.77 -13.04
C ASN A 359 23.04 29.44 -13.45
N GLU A 360 23.91 30.45 -13.55
CA GLU A 360 25.32 30.29 -13.95
C GLU A 360 26.08 29.23 -13.14
N SER A 361 25.78 29.08 -11.84
CA SER A 361 26.48 28.13 -10.96
C SER A 361 25.94 26.71 -11.01
N THR A 362 24.71 26.50 -11.47
CA THR A 362 24.02 25.20 -11.41
C THR A 362 23.82 24.54 -12.77
N VAL A 363 23.96 25.30 -13.86
CA VAL A 363 23.64 24.87 -15.23
C VAL A 363 24.43 23.64 -15.69
N ASP A 364 25.69 23.52 -15.26
CA ASP A 364 26.59 22.43 -15.65
C ASP A 364 26.70 21.31 -14.59
N GLU A 365 25.93 21.39 -13.50
CA GLU A 365 25.96 20.34 -12.48
C GLU A 365 25.24 19.07 -12.97
N PRO A 366 25.84 17.87 -12.81
CA PRO A 366 25.22 16.61 -13.22
C PRO A 366 23.82 16.40 -12.63
N LEU A 367 23.66 16.67 -11.32
CA LEU A 367 22.38 16.52 -10.64
C LEU A 367 21.29 17.45 -11.18
N THR A 368 21.66 18.64 -11.66
CA THR A 368 20.73 19.56 -12.32
C THR A 368 20.14 18.92 -13.57
N ASN A 369 20.99 18.28 -14.38
CA ASN A 369 20.56 17.64 -15.61
C ASN A 369 19.68 16.41 -15.35
N ASP A 370 20.06 15.57 -14.39
CA ASP A 370 19.31 14.37 -14.00
C ASP A 370 17.92 14.74 -13.47
N LEU A 371 17.84 15.73 -12.56
CA LEU A 371 16.58 16.20 -12.00
C LEU A 371 15.67 16.83 -13.06
N LEU A 372 16.24 17.63 -13.96
CA LEU A 372 15.48 18.28 -15.01
C LEU A 372 14.92 17.26 -16.00
N GLU A 373 15.72 16.28 -16.40
CA GLU A 373 15.29 15.17 -17.26
C GLU A 373 14.16 14.36 -16.59
N ALA A 374 14.33 13.96 -15.33
CA ALA A 374 13.31 13.23 -14.61
C ALA A 374 12.00 14.02 -14.45
N LEU A 375 12.09 15.33 -14.20
CA LEU A 375 10.91 16.21 -14.11
C LEU A 375 10.21 16.35 -15.47
N GLU A 376 10.95 16.49 -16.57
CA GLU A 376 10.41 16.56 -17.93
C GLU A 376 9.74 15.24 -18.34
N THR A 377 10.38 14.09 -18.04
CA THR A 377 9.82 12.76 -18.27
C THR A 377 8.55 12.54 -17.46
N SER A 378 8.61 12.77 -16.14
CA SER A 378 7.46 12.64 -15.24
C SER A 378 6.30 13.55 -15.67
N CYS A 379 6.58 14.77 -16.13
CA CYS A 379 5.55 15.66 -16.69
C CYS A 379 4.95 15.12 -18.00
N SER A 380 5.77 14.57 -18.89
CA SER A 380 5.34 13.99 -20.17
C SER A 380 4.47 12.74 -19.97
N GLU A 381 4.76 11.98 -18.92
CA GLU A 381 3.97 10.83 -18.52
C GLU A 381 2.68 11.22 -17.80
N GLY A 382 2.60 12.43 -17.25
CA GLY A 382 1.43 12.98 -16.55
C GLY A 382 1.55 12.92 -15.02
N GLY A 383 2.71 12.53 -14.49
CA GLY A 383 2.94 12.36 -13.06
C GLY A 383 3.06 13.67 -12.27
N VAL A 384 3.51 14.76 -12.91
CA VAL A 384 3.57 16.10 -12.32
C VAL A 384 3.19 17.17 -13.34
N VAL A 385 2.82 18.35 -12.86
CA VAL A 385 2.80 19.58 -13.68
C VAL A 385 4.13 20.29 -13.47
N LEU A 386 4.99 20.32 -14.48
CA LEU A 386 6.27 21.01 -14.39
C LEU A 386 6.12 22.49 -14.71
N GLN A 387 6.26 23.32 -13.68
CA GLN A 387 6.19 24.78 -13.78
C GLN A 387 7.53 25.42 -13.44
N VAL A 388 7.87 26.49 -14.16
CA VAL A 388 9.07 27.30 -13.97
C VAL A 388 8.65 28.69 -13.52
N GLU A 389 9.25 29.16 -12.42
CA GLU A 389 9.16 30.54 -11.95
C GLU A 389 10.56 31.14 -11.98
N GLY A 390 10.73 32.28 -12.64
CA GLY A 390 12.05 32.83 -12.87
C GLY A 390 12.06 34.29 -13.23
N VAL A 391 13.24 34.75 -13.64
CA VAL A 391 13.52 36.12 -14.01
C VAL A 391 14.46 36.13 -15.21
N PHE A 392 14.15 36.95 -16.21
CA PHE A 392 15.12 37.35 -17.24
C PHE A 392 15.81 38.65 -16.84
N PHE A 393 17.11 38.71 -17.08
CA PHE A 393 17.89 39.93 -16.93
C PHE A 393 18.05 40.59 -18.30
N LYS A 394 17.52 41.82 -18.44
CA LYS A 394 17.69 42.64 -19.66
C LYS A 394 17.96 44.08 -19.26
N ASN A 395 19.07 44.66 -19.73
CA ASN A 395 19.43 46.07 -19.47
C ASN A 395 19.33 46.46 -17.99
N ASP A 396 19.92 45.66 -17.09
CA ASP A 396 19.85 45.81 -15.63
C ASP A 396 18.45 45.74 -15.01
N GLN A 397 17.44 45.30 -15.76
CA GLN A 397 16.09 45.03 -15.26
C GLN A 397 15.82 43.53 -15.13
N ALA A 398 15.25 43.18 -13.98
CA ALA A 398 14.71 41.86 -13.69
C ALA A 398 13.25 41.78 -14.17
N ILE A 399 12.98 40.95 -15.18
CA ILE A 399 11.65 40.74 -15.73
C ILE A 399 11.15 39.37 -15.25
N PRO A 400 10.15 39.30 -14.35
CA PRO A 400 9.58 38.04 -13.90
C PRO A 400 8.97 37.26 -15.07
N VAL A 401 9.15 35.95 -15.05
CA VAL A 401 8.60 35.04 -16.06
C VAL A 401 8.09 33.76 -15.42
N MET A 402 7.07 33.21 -16.05
CA MET A 402 6.48 31.93 -15.67
C MET A 402 6.28 31.07 -16.92
N PHE A 403 6.75 29.83 -16.86
CA PHE A 403 6.61 28.85 -17.92
C PHE A 403 5.98 27.57 -17.40
N GLN A 404 5.33 26.82 -18.29
CA GLN A 404 4.87 25.46 -18.04
C GLN A 404 5.39 24.54 -19.14
N PHE A 405 5.88 23.36 -18.75
CA PHE A 405 6.39 22.38 -19.69
C PHE A 405 5.24 21.59 -20.34
N ALA A 406 5.35 21.37 -21.65
CA ALA A 406 4.53 20.43 -22.40
C ALA A 406 5.38 19.74 -23.48
N ASN A 407 5.56 20.40 -24.63
CA ASN A 407 6.53 20.02 -25.67
C ASN A 407 7.60 21.12 -25.79
N GLY A 408 8.20 21.47 -24.64
CA GLY A 408 8.95 22.72 -24.43
C GLY A 408 8.28 23.63 -23.39
N TYR A 409 8.99 24.68 -22.99
CA TYR A 409 8.60 25.60 -21.92
C TYR A 409 7.81 26.77 -22.48
N LYS A 410 6.49 26.74 -22.31
CA LYS A 410 5.56 27.75 -22.84
C LYS A 410 5.24 28.78 -21.77
N SER A 411 5.20 30.05 -22.15
CA SER A 411 4.81 31.13 -21.25
C SER A 411 3.38 30.96 -20.80
N VAL A 412 3.12 31.16 -19.51
CA VAL A 412 1.77 31.10 -18.94
C VAL A 412 0.97 32.37 -19.30
N GLU A 413 1.64 33.50 -19.48
CA GLU A 413 1.02 34.81 -19.73
C GLU A 413 1.26 35.35 -21.16
N GLY A 414 1.90 34.57 -22.03
CA GLY A 414 2.23 35.00 -23.41
C GLY A 414 2.37 33.84 -24.38
N GLU A 415 2.72 34.14 -25.64
CA GLU A 415 2.86 33.13 -26.71
C GLU A 415 4.29 32.57 -26.86
N GLN A 416 5.22 33.00 -26.01
CA GLN A 416 6.63 32.62 -26.10
C GLN A 416 6.84 31.16 -25.66
N SER A 417 7.72 30.45 -26.36
CA SER A 417 8.12 29.09 -26.03
C SER A 417 9.64 28.96 -26.11
N TYR A 418 10.22 28.25 -25.15
CA TYR A 418 11.66 28.02 -25.05
C TYR A 418 11.96 26.52 -25.02
N SER A 419 13.05 26.11 -25.67
CA SER A 419 13.61 24.77 -25.49
C SER A 419 14.45 24.72 -24.21
N ARG A 420 14.64 23.51 -23.65
CA ARG A 420 15.58 23.28 -22.55
C ARG A 420 16.97 23.85 -22.87
N ALA A 421 17.49 23.54 -24.06
CA ALA A 421 18.80 24.02 -24.50
C ALA A 421 18.91 25.56 -24.46
N LYS A 422 17.86 26.27 -24.88
CA LYS A 422 17.88 27.74 -24.85
C LYS A 422 17.83 28.29 -23.42
N LEU A 423 17.07 27.68 -22.52
CA LEU A 423 17.05 28.08 -21.11
C LEU A 423 18.40 27.83 -20.42
N LEU A 424 19.07 26.71 -20.73
CA LEU A 424 20.42 26.41 -20.23
C LEU A 424 21.44 27.43 -20.75
N GLU A 425 21.43 27.73 -22.05
CA GLU A 425 22.31 28.75 -22.66
C GLU A 425 22.14 30.10 -21.96
N MET A 426 20.90 30.57 -21.77
CA MET A 426 20.64 31.84 -21.09
C MET A 426 21.02 31.82 -19.61
N ALA A 427 20.90 30.68 -18.93
CA ALA A 427 21.34 30.54 -17.54
C ALA A 427 22.87 30.61 -17.42
N ALA A 428 23.59 29.94 -18.34
CA ALA A 428 25.05 29.98 -18.41
C ALA A 428 25.59 31.38 -18.69
N GLU A 429 24.86 32.18 -19.47
CA GLU A 429 25.20 33.58 -19.75
C GLU A 429 24.80 34.55 -18.61
N GLY A 430 24.16 34.07 -17.53
CA GLY A 430 23.63 34.92 -16.45
C GLY A 430 22.38 35.74 -16.84
N ASN A 431 21.79 35.47 -18.01
CA ASN A 431 20.63 36.17 -18.54
C ASN A 431 19.28 35.61 -18.02
N PHE A 432 19.31 34.45 -17.36
CA PHE A 432 18.13 33.78 -16.82
C PHE A 432 18.43 33.10 -15.48
N ILE A 433 17.52 33.27 -14.52
CA ILE A 433 17.44 32.42 -13.34
C ILE A 433 16.02 31.86 -13.28
N GLY A 434 15.87 30.54 -13.15
CA GLY A 434 14.56 29.92 -13.06
C GLY A 434 14.54 28.69 -12.19
N THR A 435 13.53 28.59 -11.33
CA THR A 435 13.25 27.43 -10.49
C THR A 435 12.13 26.60 -11.11
N PHE A 436 12.47 25.39 -11.49
CA PHE A 436 11.60 24.37 -12.06
C PHE A 436 11.07 23.54 -10.90
N THR A 437 9.75 23.39 -10.80
CA THR A 437 9.08 22.69 -9.70
C THR A 437 8.10 21.67 -10.27
N GLY A 438 8.24 20.41 -9.86
CA GLY A 438 7.22 19.38 -10.08
C GLY A 438 6.02 19.61 -9.17
N ARG A 439 4.95 20.20 -9.71
CA ARG A 439 3.72 20.50 -8.98
C ARG A 439 2.71 19.37 -9.08
N HIS A 440 1.76 19.38 -8.15
CA HIS A 440 0.60 18.51 -8.24
C HIS A 440 -0.32 19.00 -9.38
N GLY A 441 -1.04 18.08 -10.03
CA GLY A 441 -2.14 18.44 -10.95
C GLY A 441 -3.39 18.97 -10.22
N GLU A 442 -4.42 19.33 -11.00
CA GLU A 442 -5.63 19.96 -10.44
C GLU A 442 -6.55 18.96 -9.71
N ASN A 443 -6.47 17.67 -10.04
CA ASN A 443 -7.38 16.63 -9.52
C ASN A 443 -6.83 15.91 -8.28
N ALA A 444 -6.36 16.64 -7.27
CA ALA A 444 -6.08 16.10 -5.93
C ALA A 444 -6.79 16.89 -4.84
N ASP A 445 -8.08 16.65 -4.76
CA ASP A 445 -8.95 17.28 -3.79
C ASP A 445 -9.93 16.24 -3.22
N TYR A 446 -10.95 16.74 -2.51
CA TYR A 446 -11.98 15.89 -1.93
C TYR A 446 -12.81 15.14 -2.96
N ASP A 447 -13.10 15.74 -4.10
CA ASP A 447 -13.92 15.12 -5.13
C ASP A 447 -13.11 14.18 -5.99
N HIS A 448 -11.77 14.28 -5.97
CA HIS A 448 -10.80 13.47 -6.69
C HIS A 448 -9.91 12.64 -5.75
N PRO A 449 -10.48 11.66 -5.03
CA PRO A 449 -9.72 10.87 -4.07
C PRO A 449 -8.63 10.03 -4.73
N GLN A 450 -7.64 9.69 -3.90
CA GLN A 450 -6.54 8.82 -4.28
C GLN A 450 -7.05 7.44 -4.75
N PRO A 451 -6.59 6.94 -5.90
CA PRO A 451 -6.82 5.57 -6.30
C PRO A 451 -6.07 4.60 -5.38
N ALA A 452 -6.51 3.35 -5.43
CA ALA A 452 -6.19 2.36 -4.43
C ALA A 452 -6.22 0.97 -5.06
N LEU A 453 -5.17 0.15 -4.85
CA LEU A 453 -5.06 -1.18 -5.45
C LEU A 453 -4.75 -2.25 -4.40
N TRP A 454 -5.42 -3.39 -4.49
CA TRP A 454 -5.19 -4.54 -3.62
C TRP A 454 -5.53 -5.89 -4.27
N THR A 455 -5.20 -6.97 -3.58
CA THR A 455 -5.51 -8.34 -4.04
C THR A 455 -7.02 -8.59 -4.09
N LEU A 456 -7.48 -9.62 -4.80
CA LEU A 456 -8.91 -9.84 -4.98
C LEU A 456 -9.65 -10.09 -3.65
N GLY A 457 -10.70 -9.29 -3.40
CA GLY A 457 -11.63 -9.47 -2.29
C GLY A 457 -11.97 -8.16 -1.55
N PRO A 458 -12.98 -8.18 -0.64
CA PRO A 458 -13.38 -6.98 0.08
C PRO A 458 -12.29 -6.51 1.04
N ILE A 459 -11.91 -5.23 0.92
CA ILE A 459 -10.75 -4.63 1.61
C ILE A 459 -10.77 -4.81 3.15
N HIS A 460 -11.93 -4.64 3.79
CA HIS A 460 -12.11 -4.76 5.24
C HIS A 460 -12.08 -6.22 5.75
N SER A 461 -12.12 -7.21 4.86
CA SER A 461 -12.27 -8.63 5.22
C SER A 461 -11.00 -9.47 4.99
N GLN A 462 -9.96 -8.85 4.43
CA GLN A 462 -8.79 -9.60 3.99
C GLN A 462 -7.95 -10.11 5.19
N ARG A 463 -7.49 -11.36 5.13
CA ARG A 463 -6.72 -12.06 6.18
C ARG A 463 -5.83 -13.19 5.64
N GLY A 464 -4.62 -13.39 6.18
CA GLY A 464 -3.70 -14.46 5.73
C GLY A 464 -2.93 -14.14 4.44
N LYS A 465 -2.36 -15.17 3.78
CA LYS A 465 -1.48 -15.02 2.60
C LYS A 465 -2.18 -14.27 1.46
N GLN A 466 -1.48 -13.29 0.89
CA GLN A 466 -1.91 -12.54 -0.28
C GLN A 466 -1.57 -13.32 -1.57
N LYS A 467 -2.47 -13.26 -2.54
CA LYS A 467 -2.25 -13.80 -3.89
C LYS A 467 -2.06 -12.63 -4.84
N PHE A 468 -0.81 -12.39 -5.24
CA PHE A 468 -0.48 -11.39 -6.25
C PHE A 468 -0.69 -11.98 -7.65
N PRO A 469 -1.06 -11.16 -8.66
CA PRO A 469 -1.20 -11.65 -10.02
C PRO A 469 0.12 -12.14 -10.60
N GLU A 470 0.04 -13.14 -11.46
CA GLU A 470 1.15 -13.66 -12.26
C GLU A 470 0.75 -13.58 -13.73
N LEU A 471 1.62 -12.95 -14.53
CA LEU A 471 1.48 -12.79 -15.98
C LEU A 471 2.56 -13.61 -16.69
N ALA A 472 2.24 -14.20 -17.83
CA ALA A 472 3.18 -14.99 -18.62
C ALA A 472 2.71 -15.06 -20.08
N GLY A 473 3.64 -15.01 -21.02
CA GLY A 473 3.37 -15.11 -22.46
C GLY A 473 2.19 -14.25 -22.92
N ASP A 474 1.14 -14.91 -23.41
CA ASP A 474 -0.08 -14.26 -23.90
C ASP A 474 -1.05 -13.85 -22.77
N ASN A 475 -0.89 -14.37 -21.55
CA ASN A 475 -1.65 -13.92 -20.39
C ASN A 475 -1.08 -12.60 -19.84
N LYS A 476 -1.54 -11.48 -20.41
CA LYS A 476 -1.13 -10.12 -20.04
C LYS A 476 -2.13 -9.38 -19.16
N THR A 477 -3.15 -10.07 -18.66
CA THR A 477 -4.25 -9.46 -17.91
C THR A 477 -4.21 -9.88 -16.46
N MET A 478 -4.12 -8.90 -15.57
CA MET A 478 -4.32 -9.11 -14.14
C MET A 478 -5.72 -8.70 -13.72
N THR A 479 -6.35 -9.51 -12.89
CA THR A 479 -7.60 -9.15 -12.21
C THR A 479 -7.27 -8.84 -10.75
N ILE A 480 -7.54 -7.61 -10.33
CA ILE A 480 -7.23 -7.11 -8.99
C ILE A 480 -8.45 -6.39 -8.42
N SER A 481 -8.34 -5.94 -7.17
CA SER A 481 -9.32 -5.00 -6.62
C SER A 481 -8.75 -3.58 -6.66
N GLY A 482 -9.60 -2.60 -6.88
CA GLY A 482 -9.26 -1.21 -6.67
C GLY A 482 -10.47 -0.30 -6.57
N ARG A 483 -10.25 0.88 -5.99
CA ARG A 483 -11.27 1.91 -5.76
C ARG A 483 -10.74 3.27 -6.23
N HIS A 484 -11.67 4.17 -6.55
CA HIS A 484 -11.42 5.52 -7.04
C HIS A 484 -10.62 5.60 -8.34
N VAL A 485 -10.43 4.48 -9.03
CA VAL A 485 -9.88 4.47 -10.39
C VAL A 485 -10.94 5.00 -11.34
N ARG A 486 -10.57 5.96 -12.17
CA ARG A 486 -11.46 6.64 -13.11
C ARG A 486 -11.18 6.23 -14.55
N GLU A 487 -12.15 6.49 -15.41
CA GLU A 487 -11.95 6.39 -16.85
C GLU A 487 -10.79 7.30 -17.30
N GLY A 488 -9.93 6.78 -18.18
CA GLY A 488 -8.74 7.48 -18.64
C GLY A 488 -7.54 7.45 -17.67
N ALA A 489 -7.64 6.73 -16.54
CA ALA A 489 -6.50 6.52 -15.65
C ALA A 489 -5.34 5.80 -16.37
N GLN A 490 -4.12 6.21 -16.03
CA GLN A 490 -2.89 5.71 -16.60
C GLN A 490 -2.34 4.54 -15.80
N ILE A 491 -1.64 3.64 -16.49
CA ILE A 491 -0.96 2.48 -15.90
C ILE A 491 0.52 2.82 -15.81
N LEU A 492 1.10 2.61 -14.64
CA LEU A 492 2.54 2.70 -14.45
C LEU A 492 3.08 1.36 -13.95
N VAL A 493 4.22 0.95 -14.50
CA VAL A 493 4.98 -0.24 -14.07
C VAL A 493 6.38 0.22 -13.73
N ASP A 494 6.81 -0.10 -12.51
CA ASP A 494 8.13 0.26 -11.96
C ASP A 494 8.45 1.75 -12.05
N GLY A 495 7.44 2.59 -11.82
CA GLY A 495 7.57 4.04 -11.78
C GLY A 495 7.25 4.76 -13.08
N HIS A 496 7.20 4.04 -14.21
CA HIS A 496 7.05 4.62 -15.55
C HIS A 496 5.72 4.27 -16.19
N LYS A 497 5.18 5.21 -16.97
CA LYS A 497 3.96 4.97 -17.74
C LYS A 497 4.15 3.87 -18.78
N VAL A 498 3.18 2.96 -18.84
CA VAL A 498 3.13 1.89 -19.85
C VAL A 498 1.80 1.86 -20.59
N GLU A 499 1.84 1.34 -21.82
CA GLU A 499 0.65 1.16 -22.64
C GLU A 499 -0.17 -0.05 -22.18
N GLY A 500 -1.48 0.14 -22.07
CA GLY A 500 -2.41 -0.90 -21.66
C GLY A 500 -3.84 -0.38 -21.52
N SER A 501 -4.71 -1.21 -20.93
CA SER A 501 -6.11 -0.85 -20.71
C SER A 501 -6.57 -1.20 -19.30
N ILE A 502 -7.38 -0.34 -18.70
CA ILE A 502 -8.05 -0.57 -17.43
C ILE A 502 -9.55 -0.71 -17.69
N LYS A 503 -10.14 -1.80 -17.22
CA LYS A 503 -11.59 -2.01 -17.21
C LYS A 503 -12.09 -2.06 -15.78
N ILE A 504 -12.95 -1.10 -15.45
CA ILE A 504 -13.55 -0.95 -14.13
C ILE A 504 -14.81 -1.83 -14.08
N GLY A 505 -14.82 -2.80 -13.17
CA GLY A 505 -15.95 -3.69 -12.92
C GLY A 505 -16.71 -3.35 -11.63
N ASP A 506 -17.69 -4.19 -11.29
CA ASP A 506 -18.47 -4.05 -10.06
C ASP A 506 -17.67 -4.45 -8.81
N LYS A 507 -18.09 -3.93 -7.64
CA LYS A 507 -17.58 -4.33 -6.31
C LYS A 507 -16.05 -4.22 -6.17
N ASP A 508 -15.53 -3.05 -6.52
CA ASP A 508 -14.10 -2.73 -6.48
C ASP A 508 -13.24 -3.66 -7.39
N ARG A 509 -13.79 -4.35 -8.40
CA ARG A 509 -12.99 -5.22 -9.29
C ARG A 509 -12.39 -4.41 -10.45
N LEU A 510 -11.12 -4.62 -10.75
CA LEU A 510 -10.42 -4.05 -11.90
C LEU A 510 -9.77 -5.15 -12.74
N GLU A 511 -9.86 -5.01 -14.06
CA GLU A 511 -9.10 -5.80 -15.03
C GLU A 511 -8.09 -4.87 -15.70
N ILE A 512 -6.80 -5.14 -15.53
CA ILE A 512 -5.71 -4.35 -16.11
C ILE A 512 -4.96 -5.25 -17.08
N THR A 513 -4.89 -4.82 -18.34
CA THR A 513 -4.18 -5.54 -19.41
C THR A 513 -3.01 -4.71 -19.88
N LEU A 514 -1.81 -5.27 -19.81
CA LEU A 514 -0.60 -4.65 -20.35
C LEU A 514 -0.47 -4.99 -21.84
N THR A 515 -0.08 -4.03 -22.66
CA THR A 515 0.21 -4.28 -24.08
C THR A 515 1.45 -5.16 -24.23
N GLN A 516 2.48 -4.86 -23.43
CA GLN A 516 3.74 -5.58 -23.36
C GLN A 516 4.06 -5.91 -21.90
N LEU A 517 4.53 -7.14 -21.65
CA LEU A 517 4.99 -7.54 -20.32
C LEU A 517 6.41 -6.97 -20.08
N PRO A 518 6.72 -6.52 -18.85
CA PRO A 518 8.08 -6.23 -18.46
C PRO A 518 8.93 -7.52 -18.42
N ALA A 519 10.18 -7.40 -17.99
CA ALA A 519 11.07 -8.56 -17.84
C ALA A 519 10.49 -9.62 -16.90
N ILE A 520 11.05 -10.83 -16.87
CA ILE A 520 10.66 -11.84 -15.89
C ILE A 520 11.12 -11.37 -14.50
N GLY A 521 10.22 -11.39 -13.53
CA GLY A 521 10.50 -10.93 -12.17
C GLY A 521 9.27 -10.42 -11.43
N MET A 522 9.53 -9.81 -10.27
CA MET A 522 8.54 -9.06 -9.50
C MET A 522 8.52 -7.61 -9.98
N HIS A 523 7.33 -7.04 -10.14
CA HIS A 523 7.11 -5.68 -10.64
C HIS A 523 6.08 -4.94 -9.80
N PHE A 524 6.11 -3.61 -9.89
CA PHE A 524 5.24 -2.72 -9.13
C PHE A 524 4.31 -1.95 -10.04
N LEU A 525 3.02 -2.22 -9.90
CA LEU A 525 1.94 -1.52 -10.58
C LEU A 525 1.52 -0.31 -9.76
N GLN A 526 1.37 0.84 -10.42
CA GLN A 526 0.57 1.95 -9.94
C GLN A 526 -0.47 2.35 -10.99
N VAL A 527 -1.57 2.94 -10.54
CA VAL A 527 -2.55 3.60 -11.40
C VAL A 527 -2.65 5.06 -10.99
N GLN A 528 -2.70 5.95 -11.98
CA GLN A 528 -2.83 7.39 -11.77
C GLN A 528 -4.08 7.91 -12.49
N ASN A 529 -4.97 8.56 -11.76
CA ASN A 529 -6.06 9.32 -12.39
C ASN A 529 -5.49 10.57 -13.08
N GLN A 530 -6.04 10.97 -14.23
CA GLN A 530 -5.50 12.11 -14.98
C GLN A 530 -5.44 13.39 -14.14
N GLY A 531 -4.26 14.00 -14.05
CA GLY A 531 -4.00 15.20 -13.25
C GLY A 531 -4.19 14.99 -11.74
N GLY A 532 -4.30 13.75 -11.28
CA GLY A 532 -4.61 13.38 -9.90
C GLY A 532 -3.54 12.53 -9.24
N LEU A 533 -3.91 12.01 -8.07
CA LEU A 533 -3.04 11.21 -7.21
C LEU A 533 -2.76 9.81 -7.79
N PHE A 534 -1.67 9.21 -7.31
CA PHE A 534 -1.23 7.85 -7.60
C PHE A 534 -1.79 6.84 -6.59
N SER A 535 -1.96 5.58 -7.02
CA SER A 535 -2.22 4.48 -6.10
C SER A 535 -0.98 4.09 -5.29
N ASN A 536 -1.16 3.16 -4.35
CA ASN A 536 -0.03 2.45 -3.74
C ASN A 536 0.74 1.63 -4.78
N ASP A 537 2.03 1.36 -4.51
CA ASP A 537 2.81 0.35 -5.23
C ASP A 537 2.18 -1.03 -5.00
N PHE A 538 1.68 -1.68 -6.06
CA PHE A 538 1.01 -2.98 -6.00
C PHE A 538 1.84 -4.06 -6.70
N ILE A 539 2.09 -5.18 -6.02
CA ILE A 539 2.96 -6.24 -6.54
C ILE A 539 2.23 -7.10 -7.57
N PHE A 540 2.90 -7.40 -8.69
CA PHE A 540 2.59 -8.51 -9.58
C PHE A 540 3.88 -9.18 -10.06
N HIS A 541 3.76 -10.36 -10.65
CA HIS A 541 4.91 -11.07 -11.22
C HIS A 541 4.74 -11.28 -12.72
N VAL A 542 5.85 -11.23 -13.43
CA VAL A 542 5.99 -11.82 -14.76
C VAL A 542 6.83 -13.07 -14.61
N THR A 543 6.30 -14.21 -15.01
CA THR A 543 7.04 -15.47 -15.02
C THR A 543 7.42 -15.83 -16.46
N ALA A 544 8.42 -16.69 -16.60
CA ALA A 544 8.61 -17.37 -17.89
C ALA A 544 7.30 -18.06 -18.26
N ASP A 545 7.04 -18.23 -19.55
CA ASP A 545 5.95 -19.09 -20.02
C ASP A 545 6.05 -20.44 -19.32
N THR A 546 5.24 -20.59 -18.28
CA THR A 546 5.27 -21.78 -17.47
C THR A 546 4.63 -22.83 -18.33
N ASN A 547 5.39 -23.87 -18.69
CA ASN A 547 4.78 -25.02 -19.32
C ASN A 547 3.75 -25.56 -18.33
N LEU A 548 2.47 -25.28 -18.60
CA LEU A 548 1.36 -25.67 -17.74
C LEU A 548 1.38 -27.17 -17.42
N GLN A 549 1.98 -27.98 -18.30
CA GLN A 549 2.19 -29.40 -18.08
C GLN A 549 3.26 -29.70 -17.03
N GLU A 550 4.38 -28.97 -17.02
CA GLU A 550 5.45 -29.14 -16.03
C GLU A 550 4.99 -28.68 -14.64
N ALA A 551 4.25 -27.57 -14.57
CA ALA A 551 3.63 -27.09 -13.34
C ALA A 551 2.59 -28.10 -12.80
N LEU A 552 1.74 -28.63 -13.67
CA LEU A 552 0.81 -29.70 -13.33
C LEU A 552 1.57 -30.93 -12.80
N GLY A 553 2.65 -31.35 -13.46
CA GLY A 553 3.48 -32.49 -13.04
C GLY A 553 4.08 -32.31 -11.65
N THR A 554 4.70 -31.16 -11.40
CA THR A 554 5.26 -30.83 -10.08
C THR A 554 4.19 -30.84 -8.99
N ALA A 555 3.04 -30.20 -9.24
CA ALA A 555 1.93 -30.14 -8.29
C ALA A 555 1.35 -31.53 -8.00
N VAL A 556 1.19 -32.36 -9.04
CA VAL A 556 0.73 -33.75 -8.89
C VAL A 556 1.72 -34.56 -8.08
N ARG A 557 3.02 -34.46 -8.35
CA ARG A 557 4.07 -35.20 -7.65
C ARG A 557 4.06 -34.92 -6.15
N ILE A 558 3.93 -33.65 -5.74
CA ILE A 558 3.96 -33.25 -4.33
C ILE A 558 2.58 -33.32 -3.63
N GLY A 559 1.50 -33.49 -4.40
CA GLY A 559 0.14 -33.61 -3.86
C GLY A 559 -0.58 -32.25 -3.66
N ASP A 560 -0.14 -31.18 -4.32
CA ASP A 560 -0.75 -29.85 -4.16
C ASP A 560 -2.05 -29.74 -4.98
N ARG A 561 -3.16 -30.05 -4.31
CA ARG A 561 -4.50 -30.00 -4.91
C ARG A 561 -4.89 -28.60 -5.41
N SER A 562 -4.40 -27.52 -4.78
CA SER A 562 -4.76 -26.15 -5.19
C SER A 562 -4.13 -25.83 -6.53
N VAL A 563 -2.83 -26.09 -6.67
CA VAL A 563 -2.09 -25.82 -7.91
C VAL A 563 -2.54 -26.74 -9.04
N VAL A 564 -2.89 -28.00 -8.76
CA VAL A 564 -3.53 -28.89 -9.76
C VAL A 564 -4.84 -28.30 -10.27
N LEU A 565 -5.69 -27.76 -9.40
CA LEU A 565 -6.95 -27.15 -9.82
C LEU A 565 -6.72 -25.88 -10.67
N GLU A 566 -5.76 -25.04 -10.26
CA GLU A 566 -5.42 -23.79 -10.95
C GLU A 566 -4.82 -24.07 -12.34
N THR A 567 -3.87 -25.01 -12.46
CA THR A 567 -3.22 -25.37 -13.74
C THR A 567 -4.20 -26.01 -14.73
N LEU A 568 -5.09 -26.90 -14.28
CA LEU A 568 -6.16 -27.45 -15.13
C LEU A 568 -7.14 -26.37 -15.60
N ALA A 569 -7.49 -25.43 -14.72
CA ALA A 569 -8.34 -24.30 -15.09
C ALA A 569 -7.66 -23.35 -16.10
N ALA A 570 -6.33 -23.24 -16.03
CA ALA A 570 -5.51 -22.49 -16.97
C ALA A 570 -5.27 -23.21 -18.32
N GLY A 571 -5.80 -24.44 -18.49
CA GLY A 571 -5.73 -25.18 -19.75
C GLY A 571 -4.67 -26.28 -19.81
N ALA A 572 -4.03 -26.65 -18.70
CA ALA A 572 -3.20 -27.86 -18.64
C ALA A 572 -4.06 -29.09 -19.01
N ASN A 573 -3.58 -29.90 -19.94
CA ASN A 573 -4.24 -31.15 -20.33
C ASN A 573 -3.69 -32.32 -19.49
N PRO A 574 -4.50 -32.96 -18.61
CA PRO A 574 -4.05 -34.03 -17.73
C PRO A 574 -3.64 -35.33 -18.44
N ASP A 575 -4.00 -35.47 -19.72
CA ASP A 575 -3.72 -36.66 -20.54
C ASP A 575 -2.41 -36.54 -21.33
N LEU A 576 -1.79 -35.36 -21.34
CA LEU A 576 -0.46 -35.15 -21.93
C LEU A 576 0.65 -35.44 -20.91
N PRO A 577 1.89 -35.68 -21.38
CA PRO A 577 3.04 -35.85 -20.50
C PRO A 577 3.31 -34.60 -19.65
N VAL A 578 3.43 -34.79 -18.33
CA VAL A 578 3.70 -33.74 -17.34
C VAL A 578 5.11 -33.81 -16.76
N GLU A 579 5.75 -34.98 -16.79
CA GLU A 579 7.13 -35.19 -16.32
C GLU A 579 7.71 -36.47 -16.91
N THR A 580 8.87 -36.42 -17.57
CA THR A 580 9.62 -37.60 -18.07
C THR A 580 8.75 -38.64 -18.80
N GLY A 581 7.79 -38.19 -19.61
CA GLY A 581 6.90 -39.07 -20.36
C GLY A 581 5.68 -39.62 -19.62
N ASN A 582 5.50 -39.27 -18.33
CA ASN A 582 4.36 -39.68 -17.50
C ASN A 582 3.17 -38.72 -17.64
N THR A 583 1.96 -39.26 -17.69
CA THR A 583 0.71 -38.49 -17.56
C THR A 583 0.44 -38.11 -16.11
N ALA A 584 -0.40 -37.10 -15.86
CA ALA A 584 -0.77 -36.68 -14.50
C ALA A 584 -1.33 -37.83 -13.65
N LEU A 585 -2.21 -38.68 -14.22
CA LEU A 585 -2.75 -39.84 -13.51
C LEU A 585 -1.67 -40.88 -13.17
N SER A 586 -0.73 -41.13 -14.09
CA SER A 586 0.37 -42.08 -13.83
C SER A 586 1.35 -41.57 -12.76
N THR A 587 1.65 -40.27 -12.75
CA THR A 587 2.46 -39.61 -11.70
C THR A 587 1.75 -39.67 -10.34
N ALA A 588 0.44 -39.37 -10.28
CA ALA A 588 -0.35 -39.47 -9.06
C ALA A 588 -0.37 -40.91 -8.50
N ALA A 589 -0.51 -41.91 -9.39
CA ALA A 589 -0.48 -43.33 -9.04
C ALA A 589 0.89 -43.75 -8.49
N PHE A 590 1.98 -43.28 -9.11
CA PHE A 590 3.34 -43.58 -8.65
C PHE A 590 3.56 -43.03 -7.24
N HIS A 591 3.26 -41.74 -7.03
CA HIS A 591 3.48 -41.04 -5.76
C HIS A 591 2.43 -41.32 -4.67
N GLY A 592 1.35 -42.06 -4.98
CA GLY A 592 0.32 -42.43 -4.00
C GLY A 592 -0.63 -41.28 -3.64
N GLN A 593 -0.81 -40.31 -4.54
CA GLN A 593 -1.55 -39.07 -4.30
C GLN A 593 -3.07 -39.27 -4.54
N LEU A 594 -3.75 -39.92 -3.60
CA LEU A 594 -5.17 -40.31 -3.76
C LEU A 594 -6.12 -39.12 -4.01
N ASP A 595 -5.94 -38.02 -3.29
CA ASP A 595 -6.83 -36.85 -3.41
C ASP A 595 -6.62 -36.10 -4.72
N VAL A 596 -5.38 -36.05 -5.22
CA VAL A 596 -5.06 -35.50 -6.53
C VAL A 596 -5.58 -36.40 -7.64
N MET A 597 -5.42 -37.72 -7.52
CA MET A 597 -6.00 -38.70 -8.45
C MET A 597 -7.52 -38.49 -8.59
N ARG A 598 -8.22 -38.32 -7.45
CA ARG A 598 -9.65 -38.02 -7.44
C ARG A 598 -9.97 -36.73 -8.20
N LEU A 599 -9.23 -35.65 -7.92
CA LEU A 599 -9.42 -34.36 -8.58
C LEU A 599 -9.20 -34.46 -10.09
N LEU A 600 -8.13 -35.12 -10.55
CA LEU A 600 -7.83 -35.27 -11.97
C LEU A 600 -8.95 -36.00 -12.72
N LEU A 601 -9.49 -37.09 -12.13
CA LEU A 601 -10.62 -37.83 -12.70
C LEU A 601 -11.93 -37.03 -12.67
N GLU A 602 -12.17 -36.22 -11.63
CA GLU A 602 -13.32 -35.30 -11.55
C GLU A 602 -13.24 -34.18 -12.60
N LYS A 603 -12.04 -33.81 -13.02
CA LYS A 603 -11.77 -32.80 -14.05
C LYS A 603 -11.64 -33.37 -15.46
N GLY A 604 -12.02 -34.63 -15.65
CA GLY A 604 -12.15 -35.24 -16.98
C GLY A 604 -10.89 -35.92 -17.50
N GLY A 605 -9.90 -36.22 -16.65
CA GLY A 605 -8.75 -37.02 -17.07
C GLY A 605 -9.16 -38.41 -17.54
N GLU A 606 -8.58 -38.86 -18.66
CA GLU A 606 -8.90 -40.14 -19.29
C GLU A 606 -8.31 -41.29 -18.47
N VAL A 607 -9.20 -42.09 -17.87
CA VAL A 607 -8.82 -43.17 -16.93
C VAL A 607 -7.88 -44.21 -17.55
N ASN A 608 -7.93 -44.38 -18.87
CA ASN A 608 -7.12 -45.32 -19.63
C ASN A 608 -5.98 -44.66 -20.43
N ALA A 609 -5.67 -43.39 -20.16
CA ALA A 609 -4.51 -42.71 -20.76
C ALA A 609 -3.22 -43.45 -20.43
N VAL A 610 -2.29 -43.46 -21.39
CA VAL A 610 -1.02 -44.20 -21.30
C VAL A 610 0.16 -43.24 -21.26
N ASN A 611 1.17 -43.56 -20.44
CA ASN A 611 2.46 -42.88 -20.48
C ASN A 611 3.33 -43.39 -21.65
N GLU A 612 4.54 -42.86 -21.80
CA GLU A 612 5.47 -43.24 -22.88
C GLU A 612 5.83 -44.75 -22.91
N ASP A 613 5.82 -45.43 -21.76
CA ASP A 613 6.01 -46.89 -21.66
C ASP A 613 4.75 -47.69 -22.03
N GLY A 614 3.66 -47.01 -22.40
CA GLY A 614 2.34 -47.59 -22.62
C GLY A 614 1.61 -47.97 -21.33
N ASN A 615 2.12 -47.61 -20.15
CA ASN A 615 1.46 -47.93 -18.88
C ASN A 615 0.28 -47.00 -18.61
N THR A 616 -0.87 -47.57 -18.24
CA THR A 616 -1.96 -46.78 -17.64
C THR A 616 -1.70 -46.53 -16.15
N ALA A 617 -2.43 -45.57 -15.57
CA ALA A 617 -2.39 -45.35 -14.11
C ALA A 617 -2.68 -46.62 -13.30
N LEU A 618 -3.50 -47.55 -13.84
CA LEU A 618 -3.78 -48.84 -13.20
C LEU A 618 -2.55 -49.77 -13.17
N HIS A 619 -1.73 -49.78 -14.24
CA HIS A 619 -0.47 -50.53 -14.25
C HIS A 619 0.48 -50.03 -13.16
N VAL A 620 0.63 -48.71 -13.07
CA VAL A 620 1.52 -48.05 -12.10
C VAL A 620 1.01 -48.25 -10.67
N ALA A 621 -0.28 -48.02 -10.41
CA ALA A 621 -0.89 -48.19 -9.08
C ALA A 621 -0.81 -49.64 -8.61
N ALA A 622 -1.02 -50.61 -9.51
CA ALA A 622 -0.87 -52.03 -9.20
C ALA A 622 0.58 -52.35 -8.84
N PHE A 623 1.54 -51.96 -9.68
CA PHE A 623 2.96 -52.19 -9.43
C PHE A 623 3.44 -51.55 -8.13
N MET A 624 2.98 -50.34 -7.80
CA MET A 624 3.27 -49.64 -6.55
C MET A 624 2.41 -50.08 -5.36
N CYS A 625 1.53 -51.08 -5.54
CA CYS A 625 0.60 -51.63 -4.55
C CYS A 625 -0.24 -50.57 -3.82
N ARG A 626 -0.69 -49.53 -4.53
CA ARG A 626 -1.54 -48.46 -4.00
C ARG A 626 -3.01 -48.88 -4.01
N THR A 627 -3.40 -49.71 -3.04
CA THR A 627 -4.74 -50.36 -2.99
C THR A 627 -5.90 -49.40 -3.20
N GLU A 628 -5.92 -48.25 -2.53
CA GLU A 628 -7.02 -47.28 -2.63
C GLU A 628 -7.10 -46.65 -4.02
N ILE A 629 -5.95 -46.34 -4.63
CA ILE A 629 -5.89 -45.83 -6.00
C ILE A 629 -6.34 -46.90 -7.00
N VAL A 630 -5.93 -48.17 -6.83
CA VAL A 630 -6.39 -49.28 -7.67
C VAL A 630 -7.92 -49.41 -7.60
N GLN A 631 -8.51 -49.39 -6.40
CA GLN A 631 -9.96 -49.46 -6.24
C GLN A 631 -10.67 -48.26 -6.89
N MET A 632 -10.14 -47.04 -6.71
CA MET A 632 -10.67 -45.83 -7.33
C MET A 632 -10.66 -45.93 -8.85
N LEU A 633 -9.54 -46.29 -9.45
CA LEU A 633 -9.40 -46.44 -10.91
C LEU A 633 -10.38 -47.49 -11.45
N LEU A 634 -10.51 -48.65 -10.79
CA LEU A 634 -11.49 -49.67 -11.18
C LEU A 634 -12.93 -49.16 -11.09
N SER A 635 -13.27 -48.41 -10.04
CA SER A 635 -14.60 -47.80 -9.89
C SER A 635 -14.91 -46.75 -10.96
N LYS A 636 -13.87 -46.18 -11.57
CA LYS A 636 -13.94 -45.18 -12.64
C LYS A 636 -13.78 -45.79 -14.04
N GLY A 637 -13.81 -47.13 -14.16
CA GLY A 637 -13.85 -47.81 -15.45
C GLY A 637 -12.47 -48.10 -16.06
N ALA A 638 -11.40 -48.14 -15.26
CA ALA A 638 -10.08 -48.54 -15.74
C ALA A 638 -10.10 -49.96 -16.35
N SER A 639 -9.52 -50.12 -17.54
CA SER A 639 -9.44 -51.39 -18.23
C SER A 639 -8.40 -52.30 -17.58
N VAL A 640 -8.86 -53.44 -17.05
CA VAL A 640 -7.99 -54.49 -16.50
C VAL A 640 -7.36 -55.38 -17.58
N THR A 641 -7.79 -55.24 -18.84
CA THR A 641 -7.37 -56.06 -19.98
C THR A 641 -6.41 -55.33 -20.92
N GLN A 642 -6.29 -54.01 -20.81
CA GLN A 642 -5.35 -53.21 -21.58
C GLN A 642 -3.91 -53.65 -21.31
N ARG A 643 -3.11 -53.68 -22.37
CA ARG A 643 -1.70 -54.09 -22.31
C ARG A 643 -0.80 -52.87 -22.49
N ASN A 644 0.25 -52.78 -21.67
CA ASN A 644 1.30 -51.76 -21.82
C ASN A 644 2.25 -52.07 -22.99
N GLY A 645 3.28 -51.24 -23.19
CA GLY A 645 4.29 -51.42 -24.24
C GLY A 645 5.07 -52.74 -24.15
N ARG A 646 5.14 -53.35 -22.97
CA ARG A 646 5.74 -54.68 -22.72
C ARG A 646 4.75 -55.83 -22.91
N ARG A 647 3.54 -55.55 -23.41
CA ARG A 647 2.42 -56.49 -23.57
C ARG A 647 1.89 -57.05 -22.25
N GLU A 648 2.13 -56.39 -21.12
CA GLU A 648 1.68 -56.79 -19.79
C GLU A 648 0.34 -56.09 -19.47
N ARG A 649 -0.59 -56.80 -18.83
CA ARG A 649 -1.76 -56.18 -18.18
C ARG A 649 -1.38 -55.71 -16.78
N ALA A 650 -2.20 -54.87 -16.17
CA ALA A 650 -1.98 -54.43 -14.79
C ALA A 650 -1.84 -55.58 -13.78
N ILE A 651 -2.51 -56.72 -14.00
CA ILE A 651 -2.34 -57.91 -13.17
C ILE A 651 -0.97 -58.58 -13.36
N ASP A 652 -0.40 -58.51 -14.55
CA ASP A 652 0.87 -59.16 -14.88
C ASP A 652 2.04 -58.46 -14.17
N THR A 653 1.95 -57.13 -13.92
CA THR A 653 2.97 -56.36 -13.17
C THR A 653 3.08 -56.74 -11.68
N VAL A 654 2.02 -57.34 -11.13
CA VAL A 654 1.94 -57.74 -9.70
C VAL A 654 1.95 -59.25 -9.47
N SER A 655 1.74 -60.07 -10.52
CA SER A 655 1.58 -61.53 -10.38
C SER A 655 2.91 -62.30 -10.35
N GLY A 656 4.02 -61.68 -10.72
CA GLY A 656 5.35 -62.30 -10.65
C GLY A 656 5.76 -62.65 -9.21
N ALA A 657 6.49 -63.75 -9.05
CA ALA A 657 7.03 -64.19 -7.77
C ALA A 657 7.96 -63.12 -7.16
N TRP A 658 7.92 -62.97 -5.83
CA TRP A 658 8.84 -62.10 -5.13
C TRP A 658 10.27 -62.64 -5.25
N SER A 659 11.21 -61.80 -5.64
CA SER A 659 12.62 -62.14 -5.82
C SER A 659 13.52 -61.05 -5.27
N GLU A 660 14.77 -61.40 -4.95
CA GLU A 660 15.77 -60.42 -4.53
C GLU A 660 16.04 -59.35 -5.60
N GLY A 661 15.94 -59.69 -6.89
CA GLY A 661 16.06 -58.72 -7.98
C GLY A 661 14.93 -57.68 -7.95
N LEU A 662 13.69 -58.13 -7.75
CA LEU A 662 12.53 -57.23 -7.62
C LEU A 662 12.62 -56.40 -6.33
N ALA A 663 13.04 -57.00 -5.22
CA ALA A 663 13.27 -56.28 -3.96
C ALA A 663 14.38 -55.21 -4.12
N GLY A 664 15.43 -55.53 -4.88
CA GLY A 664 16.50 -54.60 -5.26
C GLY A 664 15.99 -53.41 -6.06
N PHE A 665 15.06 -53.65 -7.00
CA PHE A 665 14.42 -52.58 -7.77
C PHE A 665 13.64 -51.61 -6.87
N TYR A 666 12.78 -52.11 -5.97
CA TYR A 666 12.07 -51.24 -5.02
C TYR A 666 13.02 -50.50 -4.07
N ARG A 667 14.13 -51.12 -3.65
CA ARG A 667 15.20 -50.43 -2.88
C ARG A 667 15.80 -49.27 -3.67
N SER A 668 16.04 -49.43 -4.98
CA SER A 668 16.58 -48.36 -5.84
C SER A 668 15.62 -47.18 -6.04
N LEU A 669 14.30 -47.43 -5.94
CA LEU A 669 13.31 -46.36 -5.95
C LEU A 669 13.38 -45.52 -4.66
N ASN A 670 13.65 -46.16 -3.51
CA ASN A 670 13.77 -45.49 -2.21
C ASN A 670 15.00 -44.57 -2.10
N THR A 671 16.04 -44.77 -2.92
CA THR A 671 17.25 -43.93 -2.92
C THR A 671 17.11 -42.67 -3.78
N SER A 672 16.20 -42.68 -4.74
CA SER A 672 16.15 -41.68 -5.82
C SER A 672 14.86 -40.86 -5.85
N ALA A 673 13.78 -41.33 -5.21
CA ALA A 673 12.48 -40.67 -5.21
C ALA A 673 12.09 -40.14 -3.82
N THR A 674 11.26 -39.09 -3.77
CA THR A 674 10.57 -38.62 -2.55
C THR A 674 9.58 -39.63 -1.96
N ASN A 675 9.31 -40.70 -2.70
CA ASN A 675 8.27 -41.70 -2.43
C ASN A 675 8.89 -43.00 -1.88
N LYS A 676 9.05 -43.06 -0.56
CA LYS A 676 9.56 -44.27 0.11
C LYS A 676 8.49 -45.35 0.15
N VAL A 677 8.82 -46.55 -0.34
CA VAL A 677 7.99 -47.75 -0.27
C VAL A 677 8.53 -48.72 0.77
N ASP A 678 7.62 -49.31 1.55
CA ASP A 678 7.90 -50.39 2.49
C ASP A 678 7.88 -51.73 1.75
N LEU A 679 9.03 -52.40 1.67
CA LEU A 679 9.18 -53.65 0.94
C LEU A 679 8.33 -54.79 1.51
N GLU A 680 8.20 -54.89 2.83
CA GLU A 680 7.38 -55.92 3.48
C GLU A 680 5.92 -55.69 3.15
N GLN A 681 5.49 -54.42 3.15
CA GLN A 681 4.15 -54.03 2.76
C GLN A 681 3.87 -54.34 1.29
N ILE A 682 4.79 -53.99 0.37
CA ILE A 682 4.67 -54.33 -1.06
C ILE A 682 4.56 -55.84 -1.23
N GLN A 683 5.46 -56.64 -0.64
CA GLN A 683 5.44 -58.10 -0.75
C GLN A 683 4.11 -58.69 -0.29
N LYS A 684 3.55 -58.17 0.82
CA LYS A 684 2.27 -58.59 1.37
C LYS A 684 1.07 -58.19 0.50
N LEU A 685 1.10 -57.00 -0.12
CA LEU A 685 -0.02 -56.46 -0.89
C LEU A 685 -0.12 -56.98 -2.31
N ARG A 686 1.01 -57.36 -2.96
CA ARG A 686 1.02 -57.85 -4.35
C ARG A 686 -0.01 -58.96 -4.62
N PRO A 687 -0.11 -60.04 -3.82
CA PRO A 687 -1.10 -61.09 -4.04
C PRO A 687 -2.55 -60.59 -3.89
N GLN A 688 -2.78 -59.60 -3.01
CA GLN A 688 -4.09 -59.01 -2.77
C GLN A 688 -4.54 -58.16 -3.96
N ILE A 689 -3.64 -57.33 -4.50
CA ILE A 689 -3.88 -56.56 -5.72
C ILE A 689 -4.10 -57.48 -6.92
N ALA A 690 -3.30 -58.54 -7.07
CA ALA A 690 -3.49 -59.53 -8.14
C ALA A 690 -4.87 -60.22 -8.04
N LYS A 691 -5.31 -60.56 -6.82
CA LYS A 691 -6.66 -61.10 -6.57
C LYS A 691 -7.75 -60.09 -6.95
N LEU A 692 -7.62 -58.84 -6.51
CA LEU A 692 -8.58 -57.77 -6.81
C LEU A 692 -8.74 -57.54 -8.32
N LEU A 693 -7.63 -57.47 -9.05
CA LEU A 693 -7.63 -57.31 -10.51
C LEU A 693 -8.22 -58.53 -11.22
N ARG A 694 -7.99 -59.75 -10.71
CA ARG A 694 -8.56 -60.99 -11.26
C ARG A 694 -10.07 -61.04 -11.08
N GLU A 695 -10.56 -60.68 -9.90
CA GLU A 695 -12.00 -60.63 -9.60
C GLU A 695 -12.70 -59.59 -10.47
N HIS A 696 -12.08 -58.43 -10.68
CA HIS A 696 -12.63 -57.40 -11.56
C HIS A 696 -12.59 -57.83 -13.04
N ALA A 697 -11.52 -58.48 -13.50
CA ALA A 697 -11.44 -59.04 -14.85
C ALA A 697 -12.48 -60.14 -15.11
N ALA A 698 -12.83 -60.94 -14.11
CA ALA A 698 -13.88 -61.94 -14.22
C ALA A 698 -15.28 -61.32 -14.40
N LYS A 699 -15.51 -60.12 -13.81
CA LYS A 699 -16.76 -59.36 -13.95
C LYS A 699 -16.90 -58.62 -15.27
N GLN A 700 -15.80 -58.41 -16.01
CA GLN A 700 -15.77 -57.73 -17.31
C GLN A 700 -15.80 -58.71 -18.51
N ARG A 701 -15.93 -60.02 -18.27
CA ARG A 701 -16.18 -61.00 -19.35
C ARG A 701 -17.68 -60.98 -19.68
N PRO A 702 -18.06 -60.89 -20.97
CA PRO A 702 -19.47 -60.89 -21.38
C PRO A 702 -20.18 -62.19 -21.00
#